data_AF-M5CEG6-F1
#
_entry.id   AF-M5CEG6-F1
#
_cell.length_a   1.000
_cell.length_b   1.000
_cell.length_c   1.000
_cell.angle_alpha   90.00
_cell.angle_beta   90.00
_cell.angle_gamma   90.00
#
_symmetry.space_group_name_H-M   'P 1'
#
loop_
_entity.id
_entity.type
_entity.pdbx_description
1 polymer ?
#
loop_
_entity_poly.entity_id
_entity_poly.type
_entity_poly.pdbx_seq_one_letter_code
_entity_poly.pdbx_strand_id
1 'polypeptide(L)'
;MSIAQVPETSAAQFITSSTRHTSSVRILNPLKSPVRFADIVAGIARTKKILVMSGDGAHLLSGLLPLESPVLVQQGGDFRRKPLRTVIMEATRGKLDELSSNELCMYNRAMVERRVAARKATPGKMIDFLKRLCDDGRLSKCLTTSIDGFECQSSSAVADLVIPLYGDNRLLRCATPSCRVLSEEDSATCDEKMSGDEPASCRRCTLAYTKANKQRRKGTAASRWLRPAVQLYVGLSFVSFHVPNMDTELDESDDYDEGARQGLDVQNAVGRGQKKTPHPRRRPIPVELPQLDSALITQFHGGSKLLLIVGTQPKDPELLNLTRELAQSIHDADGAVIYIDPSPLHGTQHDHIDIQLQSDVDVVLGDVLSAMDREPIDQPGDLDESMSDNEIWYEIIQNDIPLRFTEKEAPYNGELCIHCGCNIPEYLARCMKCVHHYCYRRVQRRDINSSMFSIDASALELVDKQGMEGIETDDDHFAYHEACISFNQFTDDGTRPSIAGAAQTFICPDCWDHQQQGLYPHYVRPIARESVEVRTAQWPRMAMVIYYVEAYWPQTKNLMTLMAGRWRQLGWECILEPVKLQHLSEKSDVFSNFCWEPGTYQLVAVYITHGLIGEQGYQLNNSEALRPAEVGDN
;
A
#
# COMPACT_ATOMS: atom_id res chain seq x y z
N MET A 1 -18.46 -69.25 31.84
CA MET A 1 -18.35 -67.78 31.93
C MET A 1 -17.21 -67.37 31.02
N SER A 2 -17.48 -66.57 29.99
CA SER A 2 -16.47 -66.11 29.02
C SER A 2 -16.27 -64.61 29.21
N ILE A 3 -15.01 -64.16 29.32
CA ILE A 3 -14.67 -62.75 29.41
C ILE A 3 -14.17 -62.33 28.03
N ALA A 4 -14.99 -61.55 27.31
CA ALA A 4 -14.61 -61.00 26.03
C ALA A 4 -13.67 -59.79 26.23
N GLN A 5 -12.50 -59.81 25.59
CA GLN A 5 -11.66 -58.63 25.48
C GLN A 5 -12.23 -57.72 24.38
N VAL A 6 -12.49 -56.46 24.73
CA VAL A 6 -12.82 -55.41 23.77
C VAL A 6 -11.49 -54.80 23.29
N PRO A 7 -11.25 -54.65 21.97
CA PRO A 7 -10.06 -53.95 21.49
C PRO A 7 -10.23 -52.44 21.66
N GLU A 8 -9.29 -51.81 22.36
CA GLU A 8 -9.18 -50.35 22.40
C GLU A 8 -8.72 -49.83 21.04
N THR A 9 -9.67 -49.44 20.19
CA THR A 9 -9.40 -48.63 19.01
C THR A 9 -9.27 -47.16 19.44
N SER A 10 -8.03 -46.66 19.54
CA SER A 10 -7.79 -45.24 19.79
C SER A 10 -8.36 -44.42 18.63
N ALA A 11 -9.48 -43.74 18.86
CA ALA A 11 -10.08 -42.85 17.88
C ALA A 11 -9.10 -41.70 17.58
N ALA A 12 -8.49 -41.73 16.39
CA ALA A 12 -7.76 -40.59 15.87
C ALA A 12 -8.74 -39.42 15.73
N GLN A 13 -8.57 -38.39 16.55
CA GLN A 13 -9.41 -37.19 16.49
C GLN A 13 -9.06 -36.40 15.22
N PHE A 14 -9.84 -36.62 14.16
CA PHE A 14 -9.81 -35.78 12.96
C PHE A 14 -10.37 -34.39 13.31
N ILE A 15 -9.48 -33.42 13.52
CA ILE A 15 -9.84 -32.01 13.65
C ILE A 15 -10.01 -31.45 12.24
N THR A 16 -11.22 -31.51 11.70
CA THR A 16 -11.60 -30.82 10.46
C THR A 16 -11.76 -29.32 10.75
N SER A 17 -10.65 -28.59 10.80
CA SER A 17 -10.62 -27.13 10.96
C SER A 17 -11.12 -26.45 9.69
N SER A 18 -12.41 -26.11 9.62
CA SER A 18 -13.06 -25.55 8.41
C SER A 18 -12.78 -24.05 8.18
N THR A 19 -11.71 -23.50 8.74
CA THR A 19 -11.28 -22.11 8.52
C THR A 19 -10.11 -22.08 7.55
N ARG A 20 -10.27 -21.38 6.42
CA ARG A 20 -9.29 -21.29 5.30
C ARG A 20 -8.01 -20.49 5.66
N HIS A 21 -7.56 -20.51 6.91
CA HIS A 21 -6.39 -19.75 7.36
C HIS A 21 -5.09 -20.50 7.09
N THR A 22 -4.68 -20.58 5.82
CA THR A 22 -3.26 -20.83 5.51
C THR A 22 -2.47 -19.59 5.90
N SER A 23 -1.63 -19.68 6.93
CA SER A 23 -0.88 -18.56 7.51
C SER A 23 0.22 -17.96 6.62
N SER A 24 0.35 -18.43 5.37
CA SER A 24 1.32 -17.94 4.39
C SER A 24 0.82 -18.15 2.95
N VAL A 25 1.21 -17.23 2.06
CA VAL A 25 0.94 -17.31 0.62
C VAL A 25 1.66 -18.51 0.02
N ARG A 26 0.96 -19.35 -0.75
CA ARG A 26 1.59 -20.48 -1.45
C ARG A 26 2.30 -20.02 -2.71
N ILE A 27 3.63 -19.98 -2.68
CA ILE A 27 4.45 -19.63 -3.85
C ILE A 27 4.67 -20.86 -4.72
N LEU A 28 4.03 -20.89 -5.89
CA LEU A 28 4.18 -21.93 -6.91
C LEU A 28 5.10 -21.43 -8.03
N ASN A 29 6.14 -22.20 -8.33
CA ASN A 29 7.04 -21.95 -9.45
C ASN A 29 6.85 -23.06 -10.50
N PRO A 30 6.67 -22.74 -11.80
CA PRO A 30 6.35 -23.74 -12.82
C PRO A 30 7.43 -24.82 -12.99
N LEU A 31 8.70 -24.50 -12.70
CA LEU A 31 9.81 -25.47 -12.76
C LEU A 31 9.83 -26.42 -11.56
N LYS A 32 9.29 -26.01 -10.41
CA LYS A 32 9.27 -26.80 -9.16
C LYS A 32 8.00 -27.62 -8.99
N SER A 33 6.88 -27.16 -9.57
CA SER A 33 5.56 -27.79 -9.39
C SER A 33 4.70 -27.67 -10.65
N PRO A 34 5.14 -28.23 -11.80
CA PRO A 34 4.53 -27.98 -13.11
C PRO A 34 3.07 -28.46 -13.22
N VAL A 35 2.76 -29.64 -12.68
CA VAL A 35 1.37 -30.18 -12.66
C VAL A 35 0.46 -29.22 -11.90
N ARG A 36 0.87 -28.86 -10.68
CA ARG A 36 0.10 -27.97 -9.81
C ARG A 36 -0.09 -26.58 -10.42
N PHE A 37 0.95 -26.04 -11.05
CA PHE A 37 0.89 -24.77 -11.78
C PHE A 37 -0.13 -24.84 -12.93
N ALA A 38 -0.14 -25.94 -13.71
CA ALA A 38 -1.13 -26.18 -14.75
C ALA A 38 -2.56 -26.31 -14.20
N ASP A 39 -2.76 -26.94 -13.03
CA ASP A 39 -4.07 -27.01 -12.37
C ASP A 39 -4.61 -25.61 -12.00
N ILE A 40 -3.74 -24.72 -11.50
CA ILE A 40 -4.13 -23.33 -11.21
C ILE A 40 -4.48 -22.58 -12.50
N VAL A 41 -3.65 -22.71 -13.53
CA VAL A 41 -3.90 -22.11 -14.86
C VAL A 41 -5.25 -22.57 -15.42
N ALA A 42 -5.57 -23.87 -15.33
CA ALA A 42 -6.86 -24.43 -15.73
C ALA A 42 -8.03 -23.94 -14.84
N GLY A 43 -7.80 -23.70 -13.54
CA GLY A 43 -8.77 -23.06 -12.66
C GLY A 43 -9.11 -21.62 -13.08
N ILE A 44 -8.10 -20.82 -13.39
CA ILE A 44 -8.28 -19.46 -13.95
C ILE A 44 -9.04 -19.55 -15.28
N ALA A 45 -8.62 -20.44 -16.17
CA ALA A 45 -9.21 -20.63 -17.49
C ALA A 45 -10.69 -21.06 -17.45
N ARG A 46 -11.14 -21.79 -16.43
CA ARG A 46 -12.54 -22.21 -16.23
C ARG A 46 -13.43 -21.21 -15.46
N THR A 47 -12.86 -20.26 -14.72
CA THR A 47 -13.65 -19.38 -13.82
C THR A 47 -14.56 -18.41 -14.58
N LYS A 48 -15.87 -18.44 -14.34
CA LYS A 48 -16.89 -17.70 -15.10
C LYS A 48 -16.93 -16.20 -14.80
N LYS A 49 -16.52 -15.77 -13.60
CA LYS A 49 -16.46 -14.34 -13.21
C LYS A 49 -15.16 -14.00 -12.48
N ILE A 50 -14.37 -13.14 -13.10
CA ILE A 50 -13.03 -12.75 -12.65
C ILE A 50 -13.00 -11.23 -12.44
N LEU A 51 -12.55 -10.81 -11.26
CA LEU A 51 -12.12 -9.45 -10.97
C LEU A 51 -10.60 -9.39 -11.18
N VAL A 52 -10.12 -8.48 -12.02
CA VAL A 52 -8.69 -8.30 -12.28
C VAL A 52 -8.19 -7.07 -11.56
N MET A 53 -7.04 -7.16 -10.89
CA MET A 53 -6.28 -6.01 -10.39
C MET A 53 -4.91 -6.00 -11.07
N SER A 54 -4.56 -4.93 -11.79
CA SER A 54 -3.34 -4.86 -12.61
C SER A 54 -2.48 -3.65 -12.28
N GLY A 55 -1.26 -3.62 -12.81
CA GLY A 55 -0.35 -2.47 -12.75
C GLY A 55 0.76 -2.56 -13.78
N ASP A 56 1.75 -1.67 -13.66
CA ASP A 56 2.84 -1.53 -14.64
C ASP A 56 3.55 -2.85 -14.99
N GLY A 57 3.72 -3.75 -14.01
CA GLY A 57 4.39 -5.04 -14.19
C GLY A 57 3.67 -5.96 -15.18
N ALA A 58 2.38 -5.75 -15.41
CA ALA A 58 1.60 -6.51 -16.38
C ALA A 58 1.86 -6.09 -17.84
N HIS A 59 2.54 -4.95 -18.06
CA HIS A 59 2.74 -4.35 -19.39
C HIS A 59 4.22 -4.17 -19.76
N LEU A 60 5.14 -4.80 -19.03
CA LEU A 60 6.60 -4.69 -19.23
C LEU A 60 7.03 -5.01 -20.66
N LEU A 61 6.48 -6.08 -21.25
CA LEU A 61 6.81 -6.52 -22.61
C LEU A 61 6.16 -5.66 -23.71
N SER A 62 5.18 -4.82 -23.36
CA SER A 62 4.56 -3.86 -24.29
C SER A 62 5.44 -2.60 -24.50
N GLY A 63 6.60 -2.51 -23.85
CA GLY A 63 7.53 -1.40 -23.94
C GLY A 63 7.20 -0.21 -23.03
N LEU A 64 6.29 -0.40 -22.07
CA LEU A 64 5.93 0.60 -21.07
C LEU A 64 6.81 0.45 -19.83
N LEU A 65 7.49 1.55 -19.47
CA LEU A 65 8.36 1.60 -18.31
C LEU A 65 7.53 1.71 -17.01
N PRO A 66 7.84 0.94 -15.96
CA PRO A 66 7.20 1.10 -14.65
C PRO A 66 7.27 2.51 -14.08
N LEU A 67 6.31 2.90 -13.24
CA LEU A 67 6.27 4.19 -12.55
C LEU A 67 7.48 4.41 -11.62
N GLU A 68 8.13 3.34 -11.17
CA GLU A 68 9.39 3.42 -10.41
C GLU A 68 10.62 3.67 -11.31
N SER A 69 10.46 3.66 -12.64
CA SER A 69 11.55 3.93 -13.58
C SER A 69 12.01 5.40 -13.52
N PRO A 70 13.32 5.68 -13.61
CA PRO A 70 13.84 7.04 -13.55
C PRO A 70 13.53 7.84 -14.81
N VAL A 71 12.85 8.98 -14.64
CA VAL A 71 12.73 10.04 -15.66
C VAL A 71 13.77 11.14 -15.40
N LEU A 72 14.18 11.84 -16.46
CA LEU A 72 15.09 12.98 -16.37
C LEU A 72 14.32 14.25 -16.00
N VAL A 73 14.70 14.88 -14.89
CA VAL A 73 14.04 16.06 -14.31
C VAL A 73 15.07 17.19 -14.20
N GLN A 74 14.76 18.36 -14.77
CA GLN A 74 15.68 19.50 -14.80
C GLN A 74 15.40 20.49 -13.65
N GLN A 75 16.23 20.47 -12.61
CA GLN A 75 16.09 21.35 -11.45
C GLN A 75 17.29 22.30 -11.34
N GLY A 76 17.06 23.60 -11.56
CA GLY A 76 18.07 24.65 -11.36
C GLY A 76 19.24 24.66 -12.36
N GLY A 77 19.11 23.97 -13.49
CA GLY A 77 20.18 23.76 -14.48
C GLY A 77 20.75 22.33 -14.46
N ASP A 78 20.62 21.63 -13.34
CA ASP A 78 21.05 20.23 -13.20
C ASP A 78 19.98 19.26 -13.71
N PHE A 79 20.42 18.19 -14.37
CA PHE A 79 19.57 17.04 -14.68
C PHE A 79 19.68 15.97 -13.59
N ARG A 80 18.58 15.69 -12.89
CA ARG A 80 18.48 14.63 -11.89
C ARG A 80 17.54 13.53 -12.39
N ARG A 81 17.89 12.28 -12.11
CA ARG A 81 17.00 11.13 -12.33
C ARG A 81 16.09 10.97 -11.11
N LYS A 82 14.78 10.98 -11.30
CA LYS A 82 13.78 10.67 -10.26
C LYS A 82 12.81 9.61 -10.79
N PRO A 83 12.32 8.67 -9.96
CA PRO A 83 11.20 7.81 -10.34
C PRO A 83 9.98 8.65 -10.79
N LEU A 84 9.28 8.23 -11.85
CA LEU A 84 8.08 8.94 -12.32
C LEU A 84 7.02 9.07 -11.22
N ARG A 85 6.88 8.06 -10.36
CA ARG A 85 6.03 8.08 -9.16
C ARG A 85 6.38 9.22 -8.20
N THR A 86 7.66 9.55 -8.03
CA THR A 86 8.10 10.70 -7.22
C THR A 86 7.68 12.02 -7.87
N VAL A 87 7.78 12.14 -9.20
CA VAL A 87 7.34 13.35 -9.92
C VAL A 87 5.82 13.52 -9.83
N ILE A 88 5.04 12.43 -9.94
CA ILE A 88 3.59 12.44 -9.71
C ILE A 88 3.28 12.89 -8.28
N MET A 89 3.96 12.35 -7.27
CA MET A 89 3.79 12.75 -5.86
C MET A 89 4.06 14.24 -5.65
N GLU A 90 5.19 14.76 -6.14
CA GLU A 90 5.55 16.18 -6.03
C GLU A 90 4.49 17.07 -6.70
N ALA A 91 4.01 16.68 -7.89
CA ALA A 91 2.98 17.40 -8.64
C ALA A 91 1.53 17.20 -8.14
N THR A 92 1.29 16.37 -7.13
CA THR A 92 -0.07 16.05 -6.63
C THR A 92 -0.30 16.42 -5.16
N ARG A 93 0.76 16.63 -4.37
CA ARG A 93 0.68 16.91 -2.94
C ARG A 93 0.20 18.33 -2.57
N GLY A 94 0.50 19.33 -3.41
CA GLY A 94 0.11 20.74 -3.20
C GLY A 94 -1.11 21.16 -4.01
N LYS A 95 -1.60 22.40 -3.80
CA LYS A 95 -2.58 22.97 -4.73
C LYS A 95 -1.91 23.29 -6.07
N LEU A 96 -2.66 23.24 -7.17
CA LEU A 96 -2.09 23.49 -8.49
C LEU A 96 -1.64 24.94 -8.70
N ASP A 97 -2.14 25.90 -7.92
CA ASP A 97 -1.66 27.29 -7.88
C ASP A 97 -0.39 27.49 -7.04
N GLU A 98 0.09 26.46 -6.34
CA GLU A 98 1.34 26.45 -5.57
C GLU A 98 2.52 25.85 -6.36
N LEU A 99 2.26 25.06 -7.42
CA LEU A 99 3.30 24.54 -8.31
C LEU A 99 3.88 25.66 -9.20
N SER A 100 5.21 25.69 -9.31
CA SER A 100 5.87 26.58 -10.26
C SER A 100 5.62 26.17 -11.71
N SER A 101 5.77 27.13 -12.62
CA SER A 101 5.69 26.89 -14.07
C SER A 101 6.63 25.75 -14.51
N ASN A 102 7.85 25.71 -13.97
CA ASN A 102 8.85 24.70 -14.32
C ASN A 102 8.46 23.30 -13.83
N GLU A 103 8.00 23.17 -12.59
CA GLU A 103 7.52 21.89 -12.05
C GLU A 103 6.35 21.32 -12.86
N LEU A 104 5.40 22.18 -13.25
CA LEU A 104 4.27 21.74 -14.08
C LEU A 104 4.72 21.35 -15.50
N CYS A 105 5.67 22.07 -16.11
CA CYS A 105 6.23 21.68 -17.42
C CYS A 105 6.94 20.32 -17.37
N MET A 106 7.79 20.09 -16.36
CA MET A 106 8.47 18.80 -16.19
C MET A 106 7.47 17.65 -15.98
N TYR A 107 6.46 17.84 -15.13
CA TYR A 107 5.39 16.86 -14.93
C TYR A 107 4.61 16.61 -16.22
N ASN A 108 4.22 17.66 -16.94
CA ASN A 108 3.49 17.56 -18.21
C ASN A 108 4.31 16.81 -19.27
N ARG A 109 5.61 17.10 -19.41
CA ARG A 109 6.51 16.45 -20.38
C ARG A 109 6.62 14.94 -20.11
N ALA A 110 7.00 14.54 -18.90
CA ALA A 110 7.16 13.12 -18.55
C ALA A 110 5.85 12.33 -18.74
N MET A 111 4.71 12.97 -18.48
CA MET A 111 3.40 12.36 -18.64
C MET A 111 2.94 12.29 -20.09
N VAL A 112 3.27 13.28 -20.93
CA VAL A 112 3.05 13.20 -22.39
C VAL A 112 3.93 12.13 -23.01
N GLU A 113 5.21 12.06 -22.64
CA GLU A 113 6.12 10.99 -23.11
C GLU A 113 5.52 9.61 -22.84
N ARG A 114 5.03 9.36 -21.62
CA ARG A 114 4.32 8.10 -21.29
C ARG A 114 3.04 7.91 -22.12
N ARG A 115 2.21 8.93 -22.31
CA ARG A 115 0.96 8.86 -23.12
C ARG A 115 1.22 8.59 -24.60
N VAL A 116 2.31 9.16 -25.14
CA VAL A 116 2.77 8.92 -26.52
C VAL A 116 3.34 7.51 -26.65
N ALA A 117 4.07 7.02 -25.65
CA ALA A 117 4.54 5.64 -25.61
C ALA A 117 3.37 4.65 -25.54
N ALA A 118 2.38 4.89 -24.67
CA ALA A 118 1.18 4.06 -24.51
C ALA A 118 0.39 3.87 -25.80
N ARG A 119 0.16 4.93 -26.59
CA ARG A 119 -0.52 4.83 -27.91
C ARG A 119 0.31 4.17 -29.01
N LYS A 120 1.60 3.87 -28.75
CA LYS A 120 2.52 3.19 -29.67
C LYS A 120 2.92 1.80 -29.17
N ALA A 121 2.55 1.45 -27.94
CA ALA A 121 2.85 0.17 -27.33
C ALA A 121 2.10 -0.94 -28.05
N THR A 122 2.73 -2.11 -28.18
CA THR A 122 2.09 -3.27 -28.81
C THR A 122 1.33 -4.06 -27.75
N PRO A 123 0.05 -4.42 -27.96
CA PRO A 123 -0.72 -5.24 -27.03
C PRO A 123 0.02 -6.53 -26.64
N GLY A 124 0.23 -6.73 -25.33
CA GLY A 124 0.78 -7.96 -24.74
C GLY A 124 -0.32 -8.95 -24.34
N LYS A 125 0.06 -10.07 -23.69
CA LYS A 125 -0.92 -11.11 -23.30
C LYS A 125 -1.91 -10.65 -22.26
N MET A 126 -1.55 -9.68 -21.43
CA MET A 126 -2.51 -8.99 -20.56
C MET A 126 -3.70 -8.38 -21.32
N ILE A 127 -3.44 -7.76 -22.48
CA ILE A 127 -4.47 -7.09 -23.28
C ILE A 127 -5.34 -8.12 -24.03
N ASP A 128 -4.72 -9.15 -24.61
CA ASP A 128 -5.43 -10.30 -25.20
C ASP A 128 -6.37 -10.96 -24.17
N PHE A 129 -5.88 -11.16 -22.94
CA PHE A 129 -6.61 -11.79 -21.84
C PHE A 129 -7.79 -10.94 -21.35
N LEU A 130 -7.60 -9.64 -21.10
CA LEU A 130 -8.70 -8.73 -20.73
C LEU A 130 -9.77 -8.69 -21.80
N LYS A 131 -9.37 -8.64 -23.08
CA LYS A 131 -10.31 -8.67 -24.21
C LYS A 131 -11.10 -9.98 -24.23
N ARG A 132 -10.41 -11.14 -24.16
CA ARG A 132 -11.08 -12.45 -24.16
C ARG A 132 -12.05 -12.61 -22.99
N LEU A 133 -11.67 -12.19 -21.78
CA LEU A 133 -12.59 -12.19 -20.63
C LEU A 133 -13.78 -11.25 -20.85
N CYS A 134 -13.62 -10.12 -21.52
CA CYS A 134 -14.72 -9.21 -21.83
C CYS A 134 -15.66 -9.80 -22.90
N ASP A 135 -15.10 -10.36 -23.98
CA ASP A 135 -15.83 -10.97 -25.09
C ASP A 135 -16.66 -12.18 -24.61
N ASP A 136 -16.10 -12.99 -23.69
CA ASP A 136 -16.78 -14.11 -23.03
C ASP A 136 -17.75 -13.67 -21.91
N GLY A 137 -17.87 -12.37 -21.62
CA GLY A 137 -18.69 -11.85 -20.52
C GLY A 137 -18.20 -12.21 -19.11
N ARG A 138 -16.94 -12.66 -18.97
CA ARG A 138 -16.32 -13.15 -17.73
C ARG A 138 -15.60 -12.07 -16.90
N LEU A 139 -15.18 -10.98 -17.53
CA LEU A 139 -14.56 -9.84 -16.84
C LEU A 139 -15.63 -9.08 -16.04
N SER A 140 -15.48 -9.02 -14.72
CA SER A 140 -16.37 -8.23 -13.86
C SER A 140 -15.95 -6.76 -13.87
N LYS A 141 -14.68 -6.50 -13.51
CA LYS A 141 -13.97 -5.22 -13.66
C LYS A 141 -12.46 -5.47 -13.76
N CYS A 142 -11.72 -4.49 -14.26
CA CYS A 142 -10.27 -4.42 -14.20
C CYS A 142 -9.86 -3.15 -13.41
N LEU A 143 -9.36 -3.33 -12.18
CA LEU A 143 -8.83 -2.25 -11.36
C LEU A 143 -7.36 -2.07 -11.69
N THR A 144 -6.97 -1.01 -12.37
CA THR A 144 -5.56 -0.80 -12.74
C THR A 144 -4.89 0.26 -11.88
N THR A 145 -3.66 -0.03 -11.45
CA THR A 145 -2.70 0.92 -10.87
C THR A 145 -1.84 1.57 -11.95
N SER A 146 -1.91 1.11 -13.21
CA SER A 146 -1.40 1.89 -14.34
C SER A 146 -2.21 3.17 -14.50
N ILE A 147 -1.56 4.18 -15.06
CA ILE A 147 -2.13 5.50 -15.31
C ILE A 147 -2.20 5.85 -16.80
N ASP A 148 -1.64 5.03 -17.69
CA ASP A 148 -1.58 5.31 -19.12
C ASP A 148 -2.85 4.91 -19.90
N GLY A 149 -3.75 4.14 -19.28
CA GLY A 149 -4.98 3.67 -19.91
C GLY A 149 -4.73 2.68 -21.05
N PHE A 150 -3.60 1.95 -21.02
CA PHE A 150 -3.25 0.98 -22.05
C PHE A 150 -4.26 -0.18 -22.15
N GLU A 151 -4.85 -0.59 -21.01
CA GLU A 151 -5.91 -1.60 -20.94
C GLU A 151 -7.14 -1.23 -21.81
N CYS A 152 -7.45 0.06 -21.90
CA CYS A 152 -8.61 0.59 -22.62
C CYS A 152 -8.46 0.60 -24.15
N GLN A 153 -7.27 0.28 -24.70
CA GLN A 153 -7.01 0.37 -26.15
C GLN A 153 -7.58 -0.81 -26.95
N SER A 154 -7.95 -1.91 -26.27
CA SER A 154 -8.39 -3.16 -26.92
C SER A 154 -9.81 -3.09 -27.50
N SER A 155 -10.75 -2.54 -26.74
CA SER A 155 -12.13 -2.28 -27.14
C SER A 155 -12.80 -1.28 -26.19
N SER A 156 -13.86 -0.61 -26.64
CA SER A 156 -14.70 0.22 -25.77
C SER A 156 -15.36 -0.59 -24.64
N ALA A 157 -15.74 -1.83 -24.91
CA ALA A 157 -16.32 -2.73 -23.91
C ALA A 157 -15.34 -3.03 -22.77
N VAL A 158 -14.05 -3.25 -23.07
CA VAL A 158 -13.01 -3.37 -22.03
C VAL A 158 -12.82 -2.04 -21.30
N ALA A 159 -12.80 -0.91 -22.01
CA ALA A 159 -12.65 0.42 -21.41
C ALA A 159 -13.75 0.74 -20.37
N ASP A 160 -15.01 0.35 -20.62
CA ASP A 160 -16.13 0.50 -19.68
C ASP A 160 -16.02 -0.39 -18.41
N LEU A 161 -15.12 -1.38 -18.45
CA LEU A 161 -14.82 -2.28 -17.34
C LEU A 161 -13.50 -1.94 -16.61
N VAL A 162 -12.68 -1.04 -17.15
CA VAL A 162 -11.42 -0.58 -16.54
C VAL A 162 -11.67 0.58 -15.58
N ILE A 163 -11.04 0.53 -14.40
CA ILE A 163 -11.10 1.55 -13.36
C ILE A 163 -9.65 1.93 -12.98
N PRO A 164 -9.15 3.11 -13.41
CA PRO A 164 -7.78 3.54 -13.12
C PRO A 164 -7.68 4.14 -11.71
N LEU A 165 -7.22 3.37 -10.74
CA LEU A 165 -7.22 3.71 -9.31
C LEU A 165 -6.51 5.05 -9.00
N TYR A 166 -5.45 5.35 -9.76
CA TYR A 166 -4.64 6.57 -9.65
C TYR A 166 -5.01 7.65 -10.68
N GLY A 167 -6.10 7.47 -11.42
CA GLY A 167 -6.57 8.38 -12.47
C GLY A 167 -5.93 8.14 -13.84
N ASP A 168 -6.48 8.80 -14.87
CA ASP A 168 -6.18 8.51 -16.27
C ASP A 168 -5.31 9.62 -16.90
N ASN A 169 -4.14 9.25 -17.41
CA ASN A 169 -3.22 10.15 -18.11
C ASN A 169 -3.68 10.47 -19.52
N ARG A 170 -4.59 9.72 -20.15
CA ARG A 170 -5.19 10.08 -21.45
C ARG A 170 -6.03 11.36 -21.35
N LEU A 171 -6.47 11.70 -20.14
CA LEU A 171 -7.31 12.86 -19.85
C LEU A 171 -6.52 14.02 -19.23
N LEU A 172 -6.89 15.25 -19.63
CA LEU A 172 -6.36 16.49 -19.05
C LEU A 172 -7.39 17.24 -18.21
N ARG A 173 -6.97 17.74 -17.05
CA ARG A 173 -7.76 18.63 -16.19
C ARG A 173 -7.14 20.01 -16.05
N CYS A 174 -7.98 21.02 -15.96
CA CYS A 174 -7.61 22.40 -15.67
C CYS A 174 -7.69 22.64 -14.15
N ALA A 175 -6.87 23.55 -13.60
CA ALA A 175 -6.95 23.93 -12.17
C ALA A 175 -8.29 24.57 -11.77
N THR A 176 -9.03 25.14 -12.71
CA THR A 176 -10.30 25.82 -12.45
C THR A 176 -11.35 24.77 -12.02
N PRO A 177 -11.89 24.80 -10.79
CA PRO A 177 -12.72 23.70 -10.26
C PRO A 177 -14.02 23.40 -11.02
N SER A 178 -14.51 24.35 -11.82
CA SER A 178 -15.69 24.19 -12.67
C SER A 178 -15.37 23.90 -14.14
N CYS A 179 -14.11 23.62 -14.47
CA CYS A 179 -13.73 23.22 -15.82
C CYS A 179 -14.00 21.74 -16.01
N ARG A 180 -14.62 21.37 -17.13
CA ARG A 180 -14.71 19.97 -17.54
C ARG A 180 -13.30 19.43 -17.85
N VAL A 181 -13.12 18.14 -17.61
CA VAL A 181 -11.98 17.35 -18.12
C VAL A 181 -12.04 17.36 -19.65
N LEU A 182 -10.87 17.36 -20.29
CA LEU A 182 -10.73 17.24 -21.75
C LEU A 182 -10.83 15.76 -22.14
N SER A 183 -11.42 15.46 -23.30
CA SER A 183 -11.45 14.09 -23.84
C SER A 183 -10.05 13.61 -24.23
N GLU A 184 -9.92 12.34 -24.62
CA GLU A 184 -8.65 11.78 -25.08
C GLU A 184 -8.16 12.48 -26.37
N GLU A 185 -9.06 12.82 -27.29
CA GLU A 185 -8.75 13.52 -28.54
C GLU A 185 -8.31 14.97 -28.27
N ASP A 186 -9.08 15.71 -27.46
CA ASP A 186 -8.72 17.08 -27.02
C ASP A 186 -7.35 17.08 -26.33
N SER A 187 -7.09 16.06 -25.50
CA SER A 187 -5.82 15.89 -24.78
C SER A 187 -4.67 15.58 -25.73
N ALA A 188 -4.89 14.74 -26.75
CA ALA A 188 -3.90 14.46 -27.79
C ALA A 188 -3.50 15.72 -28.57
N THR A 189 -4.43 16.64 -28.87
CA THR A 189 -4.10 17.93 -29.52
C THR A 189 -3.25 18.87 -28.64
N CYS A 190 -3.13 18.57 -27.34
CA CYS A 190 -2.33 19.35 -26.40
C CYS A 190 -0.92 18.79 -26.17
N ASP A 191 -0.60 17.57 -26.63
CA ASP A 191 0.65 16.87 -26.33
C ASP A 191 1.91 17.66 -26.77
N GLU A 192 1.91 18.22 -27.98
CA GLU A 192 3.02 19.04 -28.48
C GLU A 192 3.29 20.25 -27.58
N LYS A 193 2.23 20.94 -27.14
CA LYS A 193 2.33 22.10 -26.23
C LYS A 193 2.78 21.70 -24.84
N MET A 194 2.30 20.56 -24.34
CA MET A 194 2.67 20.03 -23.03
C MET A 194 4.09 19.45 -22.97
N SER A 195 4.68 19.14 -24.13
CA SER A 195 6.08 18.73 -24.25
C SER A 195 7.05 19.91 -24.18
N GLY A 196 6.58 21.13 -24.50
CA GLY A 196 7.38 22.36 -24.50
C GLY A 196 7.74 22.88 -23.10
N ASP A 197 8.49 23.99 -23.07
CA ASP A 197 8.95 24.62 -21.83
C ASP A 197 7.93 25.60 -21.20
N GLU A 198 6.75 25.77 -21.81
CA GLU A 198 5.66 26.59 -21.28
C GLU A 198 4.44 25.75 -20.87
N PRO A 199 3.74 26.05 -19.76
CA PRO A 199 2.58 25.26 -19.36
C PRO A 199 1.40 25.42 -20.32
N ALA A 200 0.92 24.31 -20.87
CA ALA A 200 -0.26 24.30 -21.73
C ALA A 200 -1.48 24.92 -21.04
N SER A 201 -2.10 25.92 -21.68
CA SER A 201 -3.25 26.64 -21.11
C SER A 201 -4.59 26.05 -21.58
N CYS A 202 -5.55 25.95 -20.66
CA CYS A 202 -6.90 25.53 -20.99
C CYS A 202 -7.59 26.61 -21.85
N ARG A 203 -7.85 26.31 -23.14
CA ARG A 203 -8.49 27.23 -24.09
C ARG A 203 -9.83 27.76 -23.56
N ARG A 204 -10.68 26.88 -23.00
CA ARG A 204 -12.02 27.22 -22.47
C ARG A 204 -11.92 28.23 -21.32
N CYS A 205 -11.11 27.95 -20.30
CA CYS A 205 -10.95 28.84 -19.15
C CYS A 205 -10.23 30.15 -19.52
N THR A 206 -9.31 30.12 -20.49
CA THR A 206 -8.59 31.31 -20.96
C THR A 206 -9.52 32.25 -21.72
N LEU A 207 -10.35 31.74 -22.63
CA LEU A 207 -11.38 32.53 -23.33
C LEU A 207 -12.48 33.05 -22.38
N ALA A 208 -12.91 32.24 -21.41
CA ALA A 208 -13.85 32.69 -20.39
C ALA A 208 -13.27 33.82 -19.52
N TYR A 209 -11.97 33.79 -19.24
CA TYR A 209 -11.26 34.84 -18.49
C TYR A 209 -11.10 36.13 -19.30
N THR A 210 -10.83 36.07 -20.61
CA THR A 210 -10.75 37.27 -21.45
C THR A 210 -12.11 37.92 -21.69
N LYS A 211 -13.17 37.13 -21.89
CA LYS A 211 -14.55 37.63 -22.01
C LYS A 211 -15.08 38.24 -20.71
N ALA A 212 -14.75 37.65 -19.54
CA ALA A 212 -15.21 38.14 -18.24
C ALA A 212 -14.42 39.38 -17.75
N ASN A 213 -14.74 40.53 -18.34
CA ASN A 213 -14.27 41.89 -18.06
C ASN A 213 -13.26 42.06 -16.89
N LYS A 214 -12.04 42.50 -17.23
CA LYS A 214 -10.77 42.41 -16.45
C LYS A 214 -10.80 42.89 -14.99
N GLN A 215 -11.81 43.62 -14.54
CA GLN A 215 -11.84 44.32 -13.25
C GLN A 215 -12.36 43.50 -12.05
N ARG A 216 -12.88 42.27 -12.21
CA ARG A 216 -13.64 41.60 -11.12
C ARG A 216 -13.23 40.19 -10.67
N ARG A 217 -12.24 39.51 -11.28
CA ARG A 217 -11.86 38.14 -10.87
C ARG A 217 -10.42 38.03 -10.39
N LYS A 218 -10.25 37.48 -9.18
CA LYS A 218 -8.96 37.03 -8.64
C LYS A 218 -8.66 35.63 -9.20
N GLY A 219 -7.73 35.53 -10.15
CA GLY A 219 -7.30 34.24 -10.71
C GLY A 219 -6.02 34.41 -11.52
N THR A 220 -4.96 33.69 -11.12
CA THR A 220 -3.65 33.70 -11.78
C THR A 220 -3.70 33.00 -13.15
N ALA A 221 -2.62 33.08 -13.93
CA ALA A 221 -2.48 32.22 -15.12
C ALA A 221 -2.44 30.74 -14.72
N ALA A 222 -1.79 30.42 -13.59
CA ALA A 222 -1.67 29.07 -13.05
C ALA A 222 -3.02 28.36 -12.84
N SER A 223 -4.05 29.10 -12.41
CA SER A 223 -5.39 28.51 -12.23
C SER A 223 -6.08 28.08 -13.55
N ARG A 224 -5.44 28.29 -14.71
CA ARG A 224 -5.92 27.94 -16.05
C ARG A 224 -4.98 27.00 -16.80
N TRP A 225 -3.89 26.53 -16.19
CA TRP A 225 -3.01 25.55 -16.82
C TRP A 225 -3.66 24.15 -16.81
N LEU A 226 -3.30 23.37 -17.82
CA LEU A 226 -3.65 21.96 -17.98
C LEU A 226 -2.60 21.08 -17.31
N ARG A 227 -3.07 19.96 -16.76
CA ARG A 227 -2.28 18.87 -16.21
C ARG A 227 -2.95 17.53 -16.52
N PRO A 228 -2.21 16.41 -16.53
CA PRO A 228 -2.79 15.07 -16.46
C PRO A 228 -3.79 14.91 -15.31
N ALA A 229 -4.84 14.13 -15.55
CA ALA A 229 -5.88 13.79 -14.57
C ALA A 229 -5.46 12.67 -13.59
N VAL A 230 -4.16 12.55 -13.34
CA VAL A 230 -3.52 11.56 -12.46
C VAL A 230 -3.27 12.12 -11.05
N GLN A 231 -3.25 11.22 -10.06
CA GLN A 231 -2.95 11.44 -8.66
C GLN A 231 -2.15 10.30 -8.02
N LEU A 232 -1.76 10.45 -6.74
CA LEU A 232 -0.98 9.45 -5.99
C LEU A 232 -1.82 8.53 -5.08
N TYR A 233 -2.93 9.04 -4.54
CA TYR A 233 -3.78 8.33 -3.57
C TYR A 233 -4.91 7.58 -4.28
N VAL A 234 -5.48 6.55 -3.64
CA VAL A 234 -6.64 5.81 -4.17
C VAL A 234 -7.91 6.54 -3.73
N GLY A 235 -8.57 7.31 -4.61
CA GLY A 235 -9.78 8.03 -4.18
C GLY A 235 -10.47 9.06 -5.09
N LEU A 236 -9.92 9.49 -6.23
CA LEU A 236 -10.66 10.38 -7.18
C LEU A 236 -11.35 9.64 -8.32
N SER A 237 -10.89 8.45 -8.72
CA SER A 237 -11.40 7.79 -9.93
C SER A 237 -12.73 7.05 -9.75
N PHE A 238 -13.29 7.02 -8.55
CA PHE A 238 -14.59 6.40 -8.27
C PHE A 238 -15.78 7.28 -8.61
N VAL A 239 -15.53 8.57 -8.88
CA VAL A 239 -16.50 9.38 -9.62
C VAL A 239 -16.30 9.06 -11.09
N SER A 240 -17.17 8.22 -11.67
CA SER A 240 -17.21 8.03 -13.12
C SER A 240 -17.26 9.40 -13.78
N PHE A 241 -16.19 9.75 -14.50
CA PHE A 241 -16.17 10.93 -15.35
C PHE A 241 -17.06 10.63 -16.55
N HIS A 242 -18.37 10.70 -16.34
CA HIS A 242 -19.34 10.60 -17.40
C HIS A 242 -19.17 11.86 -18.25
N VAL A 243 -18.29 11.75 -19.25
CA VAL A 243 -18.21 12.70 -20.36
C VAL A 243 -19.61 12.67 -20.97
N PRO A 244 -20.40 13.75 -20.86
CA PRO A 244 -21.71 13.76 -21.47
C PRO A 244 -21.47 13.69 -22.98
N ASN A 245 -22.00 12.66 -23.66
CA ASN A 245 -21.89 12.54 -25.11
C ASN A 245 -22.31 13.87 -25.74
N MET A 246 -21.38 14.53 -26.42
CA MET A 246 -21.57 15.89 -26.95
C MET A 246 -22.50 15.92 -28.16
N ASP A 247 -23.00 14.76 -28.61
CA ASP A 247 -23.87 14.59 -29.77
C ASP A 247 -25.32 15.06 -29.53
N THR A 248 -25.66 15.55 -28.33
CA THR A 248 -26.90 16.30 -28.13
C THR A 248 -26.70 17.77 -28.49
N GLU A 249 -26.83 18.02 -29.79
CA GLU A 249 -27.28 19.25 -30.44
C GLU A 249 -27.28 20.50 -29.54
N LEU A 250 -26.18 21.27 -29.61
CA LEU A 250 -26.26 22.70 -29.33
C LEU A 250 -27.04 23.35 -30.47
N ASP A 251 -28.34 23.52 -30.23
CA ASP A 251 -29.26 24.26 -31.09
C ASP A 251 -28.78 25.73 -31.19
N GLU A 252 -27.99 26.03 -32.23
CA GLU A 252 -27.49 27.38 -32.54
C GLU A 252 -28.64 28.27 -33.06
N SER A 253 -29.51 28.70 -32.14
CA SER A 253 -30.56 29.71 -32.37
C SER A 253 -30.21 31.04 -31.69
N ASP A 254 -29.04 31.59 -32.01
CA ASP A 254 -28.66 32.98 -31.71
C ASP A 254 -29.37 33.97 -32.66
N ASP A 255 -30.72 33.91 -32.72
CA ASP A 255 -31.55 34.93 -33.38
C ASP A 255 -31.60 36.20 -32.51
N TYR A 256 -30.60 37.06 -32.70
CA TYR A 256 -30.61 38.43 -32.18
C TYR A 256 -31.56 39.30 -33.01
N ASP A 257 -32.83 39.36 -32.60
CA ASP A 257 -33.83 40.24 -33.20
C ASP A 257 -33.56 41.72 -32.84
N GLU A 258 -32.84 42.42 -33.71
CA GLU A 258 -32.51 43.84 -33.56
C GLU A 258 -33.61 44.75 -34.17
N GLY A 259 -34.74 44.90 -33.47
CA GLY A 259 -35.50 46.16 -33.56
C GLY A 259 -37.01 46.15 -33.36
N ALA A 260 -37.45 46.75 -32.25
CA ALA A 260 -38.62 47.63 -32.25
C ALA A 260 -38.59 48.64 -31.08
N ARG A 261 -38.48 49.94 -31.40
CA ARG A 261 -38.79 51.03 -30.45
C ARG A 261 -40.25 51.46 -30.62
N GLN A 262 -41.04 51.25 -29.59
CA GLN A 262 -42.26 51.98 -29.18
C GLN A 262 -42.83 51.20 -27.98
N GLY A 263 -43.05 51.74 -26.78
CA GLY A 263 -43.16 53.12 -26.34
C GLY A 263 -44.44 53.23 -25.52
N LEU A 264 -44.34 53.48 -24.21
CA LEU A 264 -45.47 53.86 -23.34
C LEU A 264 -44.97 54.39 -22.00
N ASP A 265 -45.50 55.53 -21.58
CA ASP A 265 -45.29 56.14 -20.26
C ASP A 265 -45.93 55.30 -19.14
N VAL A 266 -45.20 55.06 -18.04
CA VAL A 266 -45.80 55.04 -16.70
C VAL A 266 -44.87 55.73 -15.69
N GLN A 267 -45.49 56.57 -14.87
CA GLN A 267 -44.92 57.53 -13.93
C GLN A 267 -44.18 56.91 -12.72
N ASN A 268 -43.21 57.67 -12.22
CA ASN A 268 -42.89 57.91 -10.80
C ASN A 268 -43.13 56.79 -9.76
N ALA A 269 -42.05 56.21 -9.24
CA ALA A 269 -42.02 55.68 -7.87
C ALA A 269 -40.71 56.08 -7.15
N VAL A 270 -40.85 56.71 -5.98
CA VAL A 270 -39.74 57.25 -5.17
C VAL A 270 -38.88 56.12 -4.59
N GLY A 271 -37.56 56.33 -4.63
CA GLY A 271 -36.59 55.29 -4.26
C GLY A 271 -36.65 54.85 -2.79
N ARG A 272 -36.59 53.53 -2.58
CA ARG A 272 -36.09 52.92 -1.34
C ARG A 272 -34.87 52.08 -1.66
N GLY A 273 -33.71 52.51 -1.18
CA GLY A 273 -32.45 51.80 -1.40
C GLY A 273 -32.45 50.42 -0.74
N GLN A 274 -32.64 49.37 -1.52
CA GLN A 274 -32.40 48.00 -1.07
C GLN A 274 -30.91 47.83 -0.78
N LYS A 275 -30.55 47.74 0.50
CA LYS A 275 -29.21 47.35 0.94
C LYS A 275 -28.93 45.96 0.40
N LYS A 276 -28.08 45.86 -0.63
CA LYS A 276 -27.60 44.58 -1.16
C LYS A 276 -26.92 43.82 -0.03
N THR A 277 -27.56 42.76 0.44
CA THR A 277 -26.99 41.86 1.44
C THR A 277 -25.71 41.25 0.86
N PRO A 278 -24.59 41.24 1.61
CA PRO A 278 -23.36 40.66 1.11
C PRO A 278 -23.56 39.15 0.96
N HIS A 279 -23.63 38.66 -0.28
CA HIS A 279 -23.65 37.22 -0.51
C HIS A 279 -22.44 36.59 0.19
N PRO A 280 -22.65 35.52 0.99
CA PRO A 280 -21.55 34.88 1.69
C PRO A 280 -20.53 34.40 0.66
N ARG A 281 -19.26 34.81 0.84
CA ARG A 281 -18.17 34.32 0.01
C ARG A 281 -18.11 32.81 0.19
N ARG A 282 -18.63 32.05 -0.78
CA ARG A 282 -18.43 30.60 -0.86
C ARG A 282 -16.92 30.37 -0.79
N ARG A 283 -16.45 29.82 0.34
CA ARG A 283 -15.11 29.27 0.42
C ARG A 283 -15.05 28.14 -0.62
N PRO A 284 -13.95 27.99 -1.37
CA PRO A 284 -13.78 26.78 -2.18
C PRO A 284 -13.86 25.60 -1.20
N ILE A 285 -14.86 24.75 -1.42
CA ILE A 285 -15.00 23.50 -0.67
C ILE A 285 -13.74 22.69 -1.02
N PRO A 286 -12.95 22.21 -0.04
CA PRO A 286 -11.87 21.27 -0.32
C PRO A 286 -12.47 20.10 -1.11
N VAL A 287 -11.78 19.63 -2.14
CA VAL A 287 -12.20 18.40 -2.83
C VAL A 287 -11.82 17.25 -1.90
N GLU A 288 -12.65 17.03 -0.89
CA GLU A 288 -12.59 15.85 -0.03
C GLU A 288 -12.84 14.63 -0.91
N LEU A 289 -11.88 13.70 -0.89
CA LEU A 289 -11.99 12.47 -1.65
C LEU A 289 -13.17 11.68 -1.08
N PRO A 290 -14.13 11.19 -1.90
CA PRO A 290 -15.09 10.21 -1.42
C PRO A 290 -14.29 9.01 -0.91
N GLN A 291 -14.48 8.66 0.37
CA GLN A 291 -13.95 7.41 0.90
C GLN A 291 -14.56 6.26 0.10
N LEU A 292 -13.79 5.19 -0.15
CA LEU A 292 -14.38 3.97 -0.70
C LEU A 292 -15.38 3.46 0.34
N ASP A 293 -16.66 3.52 -0.02
CA ASP A 293 -17.71 2.83 0.73
C ASP A 293 -17.57 1.33 0.48
N SER A 294 -17.71 0.51 1.51
CA SER A 294 -17.72 -0.95 1.35
C SER A 294 -18.83 -1.40 0.40
N ALA A 295 -19.95 -0.66 0.34
CA ALA A 295 -21.01 -0.89 -0.63
C ALA A 295 -20.54 -0.71 -2.10
N LEU A 296 -19.56 0.15 -2.36
CA LEU A 296 -18.95 0.33 -3.68
C LEU A 296 -18.01 -0.84 -4.02
N ILE A 297 -17.29 -1.35 -3.02
CA ILE A 297 -16.40 -2.51 -3.15
C ILE A 297 -17.21 -3.78 -3.46
N THR A 298 -18.34 -3.98 -2.79
CA THR A 298 -19.30 -5.06 -3.10
C THR A 298 -19.84 -4.97 -4.54
N GLN A 299 -20.00 -3.77 -5.10
CA GLN A 299 -20.41 -3.61 -6.51
C GLN A 299 -19.31 -4.03 -7.50
N PHE A 300 -18.02 -3.93 -7.15
CA PHE A 300 -16.93 -4.24 -8.08
C PHE A 300 -16.67 -5.73 -8.28
N HIS A 301 -16.74 -6.54 -7.22
CA HIS A 301 -16.57 -7.99 -7.42
C HIS A 301 -17.75 -8.59 -8.18
N GLY A 302 -18.99 -8.09 -8.02
CA GLY A 302 -20.12 -8.46 -8.87
C GLY A 302 -20.42 -9.97 -8.92
N GLY A 303 -20.15 -10.70 -7.83
CA GLY A 303 -20.26 -12.16 -7.77
C GLY A 303 -19.05 -12.93 -8.31
N SER A 304 -17.92 -12.26 -8.58
CA SER A 304 -16.66 -12.90 -8.97
C SER A 304 -16.21 -13.96 -7.98
N LYS A 305 -15.58 -15.01 -8.52
CA LYS A 305 -15.03 -16.15 -7.78
C LYS A 305 -13.51 -16.19 -7.78
N LEU A 306 -12.89 -15.29 -8.53
CA LEU A 306 -11.45 -15.09 -8.56
C LEU A 306 -11.15 -13.58 -8.52
N LEU A 307 -10.27 -13.17 -7.62
CA LEU A 307 -9.49 -11.94 -7.73
C LEU A 307 -8.11 -12.31 -8.28
N LEU A 308 -7.79 -11.81 -9.47
CA LEU A 308 -6.50 -12.03 -10.12
C LEU A 308 -5.66 -10.75 -10.07
N ILE A 309 -4.60 -10.76 -9.26
CA ILE A 309 -3.68 -9.64 -9.09
C ILE A 309 -2.48 -9.87 -10.02
N VAL A 310 -2.23 -8.98 -10.98
CA VAL A 310 -1.26 -9.19 -12.06
C VAL A 310 -0.26 -8.04 -12.12
N GLY A 311 1.03 -8.34 -11.91
CA GLY A 311 2.13 -7.39 -12.11
C GLY A 311 2.02 -6.10 -11.27
N THR A 312 1.36 -6.17 -10.10
CA THR A 312 1.23 -5.05 -9.17
C THR A 312 1.42 -5.52 -7.74
N GLN A 313 2.46 -5.00 -7.07
CA GLN A 313 2.66 -5.24 -5.64
C GLN A 313 1.89 -4.17 -4.85
N PRO A 314 0.94 -4.55 -3.97
CA PRO A 314 0.22 -3.60 -3.14
C PRO A 314 1.12 -3.08 -2.00
N LYS A 315 2.09 -2.22 -2.35
CA LYS A 315 3.03 -1.55 -1.44
C LYS A 315 2.43 -0.33 -0.75
N ASP A 316 1.45 0.28 -1.40
CA ASP A 316 0.74 1.43 -0.86
C ASP A 316 -0.31 0.97 0.18
N PRO A 317 -0.40 1.58 1.37
CA PRO A 317 -1.34 1.14 2.40
C PRO A 317 -2.82 1.23 2.01
N GLU A 318 -3.21 2.19 1.17
CA GLU A 318 -4.60 2.33 0.70
C GLU A 318 -4.93 1.21 -0.29
N LEU A 319 -4.03 0.96 -1.24
CA LEU A 319 -4.15 -0.15 -2.18
C LEU A 319 -4.16 -1.50 -1.47
N LEU A 320 -3.29 -1.72 -0.47
CA LEU A 320 -3.22 -2.95 0.30
C LEU A 320 -4.49 -3.21 1.12
N ASN A 321 -5.12 -2.17 1.68
CA ASN A 321 -6.40 -2.30 2.36
C ASN A 321 -7.52 -2.62 1.36
N LEU A 322 -7.56 -1.97 0.19
CA LEU A 322 -8.48 -2.30 -0.89
C LEU A 322 -8.31 -3.76 -1.36
N THR A 323 -7.07 -4.24 -1.53
CA THR A 323 -6.81 -5.65 -1.89
C THR A 323 -7.33 -6.61 -0.81
N ARG A 324 -7.16 -6.30 0.48
CA ARG A 324 -7.74 -7.10 1.59
C ARG A 324 -9.26 -7.10 1.59
N GLU A 325 -9.90 -5.96 1.41
CA GLU A 325 -11.36 -5.82 1.42
C GLU A 325 -11.99 -6.57 0.22
N LEU A 326 -11.35 -6.51 -0.95
CA LEU A 326 -11.72 -7.32 -2.11
C LEU A 326 -11.46 -8.81 -1.89
N ALA A 327 -10.31 -9.19 -1.34
CA ALA A 327 -9.96 -10.58 -1.03
C ALA A 327 -10.97 -11.21 -0.08
N GLN A 328 -11.28 -10.55 1.04
CA GLN A 328 -12.31 -10.98 1.99
C GLN A 328 -13.66 -11.19 1.28
N SER A 329 -14.09 -10.23 0.46
CA SER A 329 -15.35 -10.31 -0.29
C SER A 329 -15.39 -11.45 -1.32
N ILE A 330 -14.24 -11.91 -1.83
CA ILE A 330 -14.13 -13.07 -2.71
C ILE A 330 -14.10 -14.38 -1.90
N HIS A 331 -13.40 -14.40 -0.77
CA HIS A 331 -13.36 -15.53 0.16
C HIS A 331 -14.72 -15.83 0.80
N ASP A 332 -15.48 -14.78 1.17
CA ASP A 332 -16.87 -14.88 1.63
C ASP A 332 -17.81 -15.48 0.57
N ALA A 333 -17.41 -15.41 -0.70
CA ALA A 333 -18.09 -16.02 -1.85
C ALA A 333 -17.46 -17.37 -2.26
N ASP A 334 -16.72 -18.03 -1.36
CA ASP A 334 -15.97 -19.28 -1.56
C ASP A 334 -14.86 -19.25 -2.64
N GLY A 335 -14.55 -18.07 -3.19
CA GLY A 335 -13.58 -17.88 -4.26
C GLY A 335 -12.11 -17.95 -3.84
N ALA A 336 -11.24 -17.51 -4.74
CA ALA A 336 -9.78 -17.52 -4.63
C ALA A 336 -9.15 -16.14 -4.93
N VAL A 337 -7.97 -15.90 -4.35
CA VAL A 337 -7.13 -14.73 -4.63
C VAL A 337 -5.76 -15.21 -5.13
N ILE A 338 -5.44 -14.88 -6.37
CA ILE A 338 -4.21 -15.31 -7.04
C ILE A 338 -3.37 -14.11 -7.43
N TYR A 339 -2.08 -14.16 -7.11
CA TYR A 339 -1.09 -13.17 -7.53
C TYR A 339 -0.15 -13.74 -8.62
N ILE A 340 0.04 -13.01 -9.72
CA ILE A 340 0.97 -13.35 -10.80
C ILE A 340 2.04 -12.25 -10.90
N ASP A 341 3.28 -12.62 -10.57
CA ASP A 341 4.47 -11.77 -10.70
C ASP A 341 5.74 -12.64 -10.60
N PRO A 342 6.82 -12.35 -11.36
CA PRO A 342 8.09 -13.05 -11.20
C PRO A 342 8.74 -12.82 -9.82
N SER A 343 8.42 -11.71 -9.16
CA SER A 343 8.99 -11.31 -7.86
C SER A 343 8.19 -11.93 -6.71
N PRO A 344 8.81 -12.69 -5.79
CA PRO A 344 8.09 -13.26 -4.65
C PRO A 344 7.52 -12.16 -3.73
N LEU A 345 6.33 -12.40 -3.18
CA LEU A 345 5.82 -11.57 -2.08
C LEU A 345 6.60 -11.87 -0.80
N HIS A 346 6.86 -10.81 -0.03
CA HIS A 346 7.58 -10.90 1.24
C HIS A 346 6.77 -10.30 2.38
N GLY A 347 6.84 -10.94 3.55
CA GLY A 347 6.17 -10.51 4.78
C GLY A 347 4.70 -10.96 4.89
N THR A 348 4.21 -10.97 6.13
CA THR A 348 2.87 -11.45 6.52
C THR A 348 1.72 -10.57 6.05
N GLN A 349 1.99 -9.38 5.51
CA GLN A 349 0.98 -8.41 5.08
C GLN A 349 0.13 -8.87 3.88
N HIS A 350 0.50 -9.97 3.23
CA HIS A 350 -0.12 -10.57 2.06
C HIS A 350 -0.91 -11.86 2.36
N ASP A 351 -1.16 -12.14 3.64
CA ASP A 351 -2.02 -13.21 4.20
C ASP A 351 -3.35 -13.49 3.46
N HIS A 352 -3.94 -12.46 2.85
CA HIS A 352 -5.18 -12.51 2.07
C HIS A 352 -5.01 -13.03 0.62
N ILE A 353 -3.81 -13.48 0.22
CA ILE A 353 -3.53 -14.06 -1.10
C ILE A 353 -3.29 -15.56 -0.94
N ASP A 354 -4.15 -16.39 -1.55
CA ASP A 354 -4.09 -17.84 -1.40
C ASP A 354 -2.85 -18.46 -2.08
N ILE A 355 -2.57 -17.96 -3.30
CA ILE A 355 -1.56 -18.52 -4.21
C ILE A 355 -0.81 -17.39 -4.92
N GLN A 356 0.52 -17.49 -4.96
CA GLN A 356 1.36 -16.74 -5.89
C GLN A 356 1.86 -17.69 -7.01
N LEU A 357 1.63 -17.31 -8.25
CA LEU A 357 2.30 -17.88 -9.42
C LEU A 357 3.58 -17.08 -9.69
N GLN A 358 4.73 -17.62 -9.26
CA GLN A 358 6.03 -16.99 -9.43
C GLN A 358 6.58 -17.27 -10.83
N SER A 359 6.12 -16.48 -11.80
CA SER A 359 6.48 -16.57 -13.22
C SER A 359 6.27 -15.23 -13.92
N ASP A 360 6.84 -15.09 -15.12
CA ASP A 360 6.53 -13.97 -16.02
C ASP A 360 5.03 -13.92 -16.35
N VAL A 361 4.47 -12.70 -16.37
CA VAL A 361 3.04 -12.45 -16.55
C VAL A 361 2.54 -12.92 -17.91
N ASP A 362 3.25 -12.59 -18.99
CA ASP A 362 2.80 -12.90 -20.35
C ASP A 362 2.90 -14.41 -20.63
N VAL A 363 3.85 -15.11 -20.00
CA VAL A 363 3.91 -16.58 -20.01
C VAL A 363 2.67 -17.17 -19.33
N VAL A 364 2.34 -16.76 -18.10
CA VAL A 364 1.18 -17.31 -17.36
C VAL A 364 -0.13 -17.01 -18.10
N LEU A 365 -0.32 -15.78 -18.58
CA LEU A 365 -1.53 -15.41 -19.30
C LEU A 365 -1.61 -16.06 -20.69
N GLY A 366 -0.48 -16.32 -21.34
CA GLY A 366 -0.41 -17.14 -22.55
C GLY A 366 -0.85 -18.59 -22.32
N ASP A 367 -0.46 -19.20 -21.20
CA ASP A 367 -0.91 -20.54 -20.81
C ASP A 367 -2.40 -20.55 -20.44
N VAL A 368 -2.89 -19.53 -19.72
CA VAL A 368 -4.33 -19.37 -19.39
C VAL A 368 -5.17 -19.23 -20.65
N LEU A 369 -4.78 -18.36 -21.59
CA LEU A 369 -5.46 -18.23 -22.90
C LEU A 369 -5.46 -19.57 -23.66
N SER A 370 -4.33 -20.26 -23.68
CA SER A 370 -4.19 -21.57 -24.33
C SER A 370 -5.05 -22.67 -23.68
N ALA A 371 -5.41 -22.53 -22.40
CA ALA A 371 -6.35 -23.40 -21.70
C ALA A 371 -7.82 -23.01 -21.98
N MET A 372 -8.13 -21.70 -22.02
CA MET A 372 -9.46 -21.19 -22.40
C MET A 372 -9.89 -21.63 -23.81
N ASP A 373 -8.93 -21.77 -24.73
CA ASP A 373 -9.18 -22.28 -26.09
C ASP A 373 -9.45 -23.79 -26.15
N ARG A 374 -8.99 -24.56 -25.15
CA ARG A 374 -9.22 -26.02 -25.07
C ARG A 374 -10.55 -26.36 -24.41
N GLU A 375 -10.98 -25.53 -23.45
CA GLU A 375 -12.16 -25.75 -22.61
C GLU A 375 -13.14 -24.57 -22.74
N PRO A 376 -13.82 -24.40 -23.89
CA PRO A 376 -14.81 -23.35 -24.07
C PRO A 376 -16.03 -23.59 -23.17
N ILE A 377 -16.42 -22.56 -22.42
CA ILE A 377 -17.46 -22.64 -21.38
C ILE A 377 -18.87 -22.90 -21.97
N ASP A 378 -19.16 -22.39 -23.16
CA ASP A 378 -20.51 -22.34 -23.73
C ASP A 378 -20.85 -23.51 -24.68
N GLN A 379 -20.57 -24.76 -24.30
CA GLN A 379 -21.16 -25.91 -25.02
C GLN A 379 -22.60 -26.14 -24.52
N PRO A 380 -23.67 -25.76 -25.26
CA PRO A 380 -25.02 -25.60 -24.68
C PRO A 380 -25.80 -26.92 -24.52
N GLY A 381 -25.10 -28.04 -24.34
CA GLY A 381 -25.65 -29.40 -24.46
C GLY A 381 -25.42 -30.30 -23.26
N ASP A 382 -24.29 -30.18 -22.55
CA ASP A 382 -23.97 -31.04 -21.40
C ASP A 382 -24.42 -30.38 -20.09
N LEU A 383 -25.71 -30.59 -19.79
CA LEU A 383 -26.41 -30.15 -18.58
C LEU A 383 -26.02 -30.95 -17.33
N ASP A 384 -24.72 -31.07 -17.05
CA ASP A 384 -24.25 -31.45 -15.73
C ASP A 384 -23.77 -30.18 -15.02
N GLU A 385 -24.64 -29.58 -14.21
CA GLU A 385 -24.34 -28.45 -13.30
C GLU A 385 -23.34 -28.84 -12.19
N SER A 386 -22.65 -29.98 -12.33
CA SER A 386 -22.06 -30.78 -11.26
C SER A 386 -20.73 -30.27 -10.70
N MET A 387 -20.18 -29.19 -11.24
CA MET A 387 -19.19 -28.36 -10.56
C MET A 387 -19.57 -26.89 -10.65
N SER A 388 -20.04 -26.35 -9.53
CA SER A 388 -20.11 -24.91 -9.33
C SER A 388 -18.70 -24.31 -9.28
N ASP A 389 -18.54 -23.04 -9.68
CA ASP A 389 -17.25 -22.34 -9.60
C ASP A 389 -16.67 -22.30 -8.17
N ASN A 390 -17.53 -22.48 -7.15
CA ASN A 390 -17.14 -22.61 -5.75
C ASN A 390 -16.33 -23.90 -5.52
N GLU A 391 -16.79 -25.02 -6.10
CA GLU A 391 -16.15 -26.34 -5.96
C GLU A 391 -14.82 -26.38 -6.69
N ILE A 392 -14.69 -25.72 -7.85
CA ILE A 392 -13.39 -25.59 -8.56
C ILE A 392 -12.32 -25.00 -7.64
N TRP A 393 -12.60 -23.85 -7.01
CA TRP A 393 -11.61 -23.21 -6.14
C TRP A 393 -11.47 -23.90 -4.79
N TYR A 394 -12.54 -24.46 -4.23
CA TYR A 394 -12.47 -25.30 -3.03
C TYR A 394 -11.57 -26.51 -3.25
N GLU A 395 -11.80 -27.30 -4.30
CA GLU A 395 -10.98 -28.47 -4.64
C GLU A 395 -9.54 -28.06 -4.93
N ILE A 396 -9.33 -27.04 -5.76
CA ILE A 396 -7.97 -26.56 -6.05
C ILE A 396 -7.27 -26.15 -4.76
N ILE A 397 -7.88 -25.32 -3.91
CA ILE A 397 -7.22 -24.76 -2.71
C ILE A 397 -7.09 -25.80 -1.59
N GLN A 398 -8.04 -26.73 -1.42
CA GLN A 398 -8.07 -27.67 -0.29
C GLN A 398 -7.49 -29.06 -0.57
N ASN A 399 -7.53 -29.57 -1.82
CA ASN A 399 -6.80 -30.80 -2.17
C ASN A 399 -5.27 -30.60 -2.13
N ASP A 400 -4.83 -29.35 -1.98
CA ASP A 400 -3.47 -28.93 -1.64
C ASP A 400 -3.08 -29.20 -0.17
N ILE A 401 -4.02 -29.70 0.64
CA ILE A 401 -3.69 -30.53 1.81
C ILE A 401 -3.61 -31.97 1.28
N PRO A 402 -2.44 -32.47 0.82
CA PRO A 402 -2.21 -33.88 1.04
C PRO A 402 -2.39 -34.09 2.54
N LEU A 403 -3.14 -35.13 2.93
CA LEU A 403 -3.13 -35.61 4.31
C LEU A 403 -1.68 -35.89 4.66
N ARG A 404 -1.02 -34.88 5.24
CA ARG A 404 0.31 -34.99 5.79
C ARG A 404 0.14 -35.87 7.02
N PHE A 405 0.22 -37.17 6.77
CA PHE A 405 1.18 -38.00 7.48
C PHE A 405 2.59 -37.42 7.24
N THR A 406 2.83 -36.18 7.68
CA THR A 406 4.03 -35.90 8.42
C THR A 406 4.04 -36.96 9.51
N GLU A 407 4.91 -37.97 9.36
CA GLU A 407 5.55 -38.53 10.53
C GLU A 407 5.90 -37.34 11.40
N LYS A 408 5.21 -37.24 12.55
CA LYS A 408 5.21 -36.08 13.43
C LYS A 408 6.64 -35.57 13.55
N GLU A 409 6.95 -34.44 12.91
CA GLU A 409 8.33 -34.04 12.63
C GLU A 409 9.13 -34.24 13.90
N ALA A 410 10.17 -35.10 13.82
CA ALA A 410 10.88 -35.55 14.99
C ALA A 410 11.30 -34.29 15.77
N PRO A 411 10.78 -34.11 17.01
CA PRO A 411 10.71 -32.79 17.62
C PRO A 411 12.08 -32.15 17.57
N TYR A 412 12.16 -30.95 17.00
CA TYR A 412 13.44 -30.30 16.74
C TYR A 412 14.19 -30.12 18.07
N ASN A 413 15.16 -31.00 18.30
CA ASN A 413 15.93 -31.06 19.55
C ASN A 413 17.09 -30.06 19.57
N GLY A 414 17.20 -29.21 18.54
CA GLY A 414 18.19 -28.15 18.47
C GLY A 414 17.73 -26.90 19.24
N GLU A 415 18.60 -25.90 19.23
CA GLU A 415 18.38 -24.62 19.92
C GLU A 415 17.39 -23.74 19.12
N LEU A 416 16.49 -23.06 19.83
CA LEU A 416 15.44 -22.21 19.26
C LEU A 416 15.49 -20.81 19.88
N CYS A 417 15.28 -19.78 19.06
CA CYS A 417 15.05 -18.43 19.54
C CYS A 417 13.78 -18.36 20.40
N ILE A 418 13.91 -17.99 21.68
CA ILE A 418 12.79 -17.92 22.63
C ILE A 418 11.73 -16.87 22.28
N HIS A 419 12.02 -15.95 21.34
CA HIS A 419 11.11 -14.89 20.91
C HIS A 419 10.38 -15.14 19.58
N CYS A 420 10.93 -15.95 18.67
CA CYS A 420 10.34 -16.16 17.34
C CYS A 420 10.47 -17.59 16.80
N GLY A 421 11.01 -18.54 17.57
CA GLY A 421 11.20 -19.92 17.12
C GLY A 421 12.25 -20.12 16.03
N CYS A 422 12.98 -19.07 15.60
CA CYS A 422 14.09 -19.21 14.65
C CYS A 422 15.08 -20.28 15.14
N ASN A 423 15.41 -21.22 14.25
CA ASN A 423 16.13 -22.45 14.54
C ASN A 423 17.49 -22.54 13.82
N ILE A 424 17.96 -21.44 13.22
CA ILE A 424 19.21 -21.40 12.45
C ILE A 424 20.38 -21.13 13.42
N PRO A 425 21.22 -22.13 13.78
CA PRO A 425 22.13 -22.01 14.93
C PRO A 425 23.17 -20.89 14.78
N GLU A 426 23.58 -20.59 13.56
CA GLU A 426 24.56 -19.55 13.21
C GLU A 426 24.09 -18.13 13.58
N TYR A 427 22.77 -17.91 13.66
CA TYR A 427 22.14 -16.65 14.05
C TYR A 427 21.65 -16.67 15.50
N LEU A 428 21.89 -17.73 16.28
CA LEU A 428 21.49 -17.79 17.69
C LEU A 428 22.61 -17.34 18.62
N ALA A 429 22.31 -16.35 19.47
CA ALA A 429 23.16 -15.94 20.58
C ALA A 429 22.60 -16.54 21.87
N ARG A 430 23.48 -17.21 22.64
CA ARG A 430 23.13 -17.82 23.92
C ARG A 430 23.32 -16.82 25.05
N CYS A 431 22.28 -16.57 25.83
CA CYS A 431 22.38 -15.69 27.00
C CYS A 431 23.30 -16.34 28.06
N MET A 432 24.37 -15.64 28.46
CA MET A 432 25.32 -16.10 29.48
C MET A 432 24.67 -16.35 30.86
N LYS A 433 23.52 -15.72 31.16
CA LYS A 433 22.83 -15.82 32.46
C LYS A 433 21.70 -16.86 32.46
N CYS A 434 20.73 -16.78 31.54
CA CYS A 434 19.58 -17.71 31.51
C CYS A 434 19.70 -18.87 30.52
N VAL A 435 20.84 -18.99 29.80
CA VAL A 435 21.15 -20.01 28.79
C VAL A 435 20.17 -20.15 27.60
N HIS A 436 19.11 -19.35 27.53
CA HIS A 436 18.19 -19.28 26.39
C HIS A 436 18.87 -18.67 25.15
N HIS A 437 18.36 -19.04 23.98
CA HIS A 437 18.85 -18.57 22.68
C HIS A 437 17.94 -17.49 22.10
N TYR A 438 18.54 -16.52 21.42
CA TYR A 438 17.87 -15.39 20.79
C TYR A 438 18.48 -15.16 19.41
N CYS A 439 17.66 -14.99 18.36
CA CYS A 439 18.21 -14.75 17.03
C CYS A 439 18.72 -13.30 16.89
N TYR A 440 19.90 -13.13 16.28
CA TYR A 440 20.56 -11.84 16.11
C TYR A 440 21.02 -11.60 14.67
N ARG A 441 21.17 -10.33 14.26
CA ARG A 441 21.70 -9.95 12.94
C ARG A 441 23.20 -9.61 12.98
N ARG A 442 23.93 -9.98 11.92
CA ARG A 442 25.26 -9.44 11.59
C ARG A 442 25.13 -8.06 10.94
N VAL A 443 25.33 -6.97 11.69
CA VAL A 443 25.40 -5.62 11.08
C VAL A 443 26.77 -5.44 10.43
N GLN A 444 26.88 -5.77 9.14
CA GLN A 444 28.10 -5.48 8.38
C GLN A 444 28.20 -3.98 8.03
N ARG A 445 29.43 -3.46 8.03
CA ARG A 445 29.73 -2.01 7.96
C ARG A 445 29.28 -1.32 6.66
N ARG A 446 28.91 -2.08 5.62
CA ARG A 446 28.48 -1.54 4.31
C ARG A 446 27.05 -0.97 4.35
N ASP A 447 26.15 -1.54 5.15
CA ASP A 447 24.73 -1.13 5.21
C ASP A 447 24.54 0.32 5.68
N ILE A 448 25.33 0.75 6.67
CA ILE A 448 25.18 2.07 7.31
C ILE A 448 25.65 3.19 6.36
N ASN A 449 26.77 3.01 5.68
CA ASN A 449 27.26 4.00 4.72
C ASN A 449 26.38 4.09 3.46
N SER A 450 25.73 2.99 3.06
CA SER A 450 24.82 2.96 1.89
C SER A 450 23.51 3.72 2.11
N SER A 451 23.08 3.90 3.37
CA SER A 451 21.77 4.49 3.69
C SER A 451 21.80 5.98 4.05
N MET A 452 22.95 6.57 4.39
CA MET A 452 22.99 7.89 5.03
C MET A 452 23.82 9.00 4.32
N PHE A 453 24.62 8.70 3.29
CA PHE A 453 25.35 9.73 2.54
C PHE A 453 25.44 9.44 1.03
N SER A 454 24.62 10.16 0.24
CA SER A 454 24.88 10.38 -1.18
C SER A 454 25.80 11.60 -1.36
N ILE A 455 27.11 11.41 -1.15
CA ILE A 455 28.14 12.42 -1.48
C ILE A 455 29.08 11.80 -2.52
N ASP A 456 29.30 12.56 -3.61
CA ASP A 456 30.14 12.31 -4.77
C ASP A 456 30.90 10.97 -4.89
N ALA A 457 30.39 10.09 -5.75
CA ALA A 457 31.05 8.85 -6.19
C ALA A 457 32.35 9.08 -7.00
N SER A 458 32.69 10.33 -7.34
CA SER A 458 33.88 10.71 -8.13
C SER A 458 35.18 10.76 -7.32
N ALA A 459 35.13 10.64 -5.99
CA ALA A 459 36.32 10.69 -5.13
C ALA A 459 36.95 9.33 -4.82
N LEU A 460 36.29 8.19 -5.12
CA LEU A 460 36.77 6.85 -4.76
C LEU A 460 37.69 6.19 -5.79
N GLU A 461 37.73 6.65 -7.05
CA GLU A 461 38.48 5.99 -8.14
C GLU A 461 40.01 6.07 -8.04
N LEU A 462 40.57 6.77 -7.04
CA LEU A 462 42.02 7.01 -6.90
C LEU A 462 42.72 6.21 -5.79
N VAL A 463 42.01 5.36 -5.04
CA VAL A 463 42.61 4.54 -3.96
C VAL A 463 42.77 3.06 -4.35
N ASP A 464 42.03 2.57 -5.36
CA ASP A 464 41.91 1.13 -5.62
C ASP A 464 43.00 0.54 -6.54
N LYS A 465 44.28 0.70 -6.14
CA LYS A 465 45.44 0.06 -6.77
C LYS A 465 46.52 -0.39 -5.77
N GLN A 466 46.14 -1.18 -4.77
CA GLN A 466 47.08 -2.09 -4.08
C GLN A 466 46.38 -3.19 -3.25
N GLY A 467 46.15 -4.34 -3.89
CA GLY A 467 46.16 -5.67 -3.26
C GLY A 467 45.21 -5.97 -2.09
N MET A 468 43.93 -6.21 -2.38
CA MET A 468 43.06 -7.05 -1.53
C MET A 468 42.36 -8.13 -2.37
N GLU A 469 43.12 -9.16 -2.76
CA GLU A 469 42.54 -10.41 -3.27
C GLU A 469 42.07 -11.27 -2.08
N GLY A 470 40.84 -11.79 -2.13
CA GLY A 470 40.41 -12.89 -1.24
C GLY A 470 39.54 -12.55 -0.02
N ILE A 471 38.63 -11.57 -0.10
CA ILE A 471 37.47 -11.52 0.82
C ILE A 471 36.24 -11.95 0.04
N GLU A 472 35.86 -13.23 0.18
CA GLU A 472 34.58 -13.74 -0.28
C GLU A 472 33.46 -12.96 0.43
N THR A 473 32.60 -12.30 -0.34
CA THR A 473 31.39 -11.65 0.17
C THR A 473 30.32 -12.72 0.34
N ASP A 474 30.36 -13.38 1.49
CA ASP A 474 29.32 -14.28 1.97
C ASP A 474 28.03 -13.45 2.15
N ASP A 475 27.13 -13.53 1.17
CA ASP A 475 25.89 -12.75 1.12
C ASP A 475 24.93 -13.27 2.18
N ASP A 476 24.90 -12.58 3.33
CA ASP A 476 24.02 -12.89 4.47
C ASP A 476 22.54 -12.93 4.03
N HIS A 477 22.02 -14.14 3.80
CA HIS A 477 20.67 -14.40 3.33
C HIS A 477 19.59 -14.15 4.41
N PHE A 478 19.96 -13.79 5.65
CA PHE A 478 18.99 -13.57 6.72
C PHE A 478 18.42 -12.14 6.65
N ALA A 479 17.13 -12.03 6.33
CA ALA A 479 16.50 -10.76 6.03
C ALA A 479 16.59 -9.76 7.20
N TYR A 480 17.04 -8.52 6.90
CA TYR A 480 17.34 -7.46 7.87
C TYR A 480 16.32 -7.31 9.01
N HIS A 481 15.04 -7.46 8.68
CA HIS A 481 13.89 -7.11 9.51
C HIS A 481 13.38 -8.27 10.39
N GLU A 482 14.00 -9.45 10.35
CA GLU A 482 13.47 -10.65 11.01
C GLU A 482 14.12 -10.99 12.36
N ALA A 483 15.36 -10.55 12.61
CA ALA A 483 16.08 -10.84 13.86
C ALA A 483 15.42 -10.20 15.11
N CYS A 484 15.51 -10.89 16.25
CA CYS A 484 15.01 -10.39 17.53
C CYS A 484 16.00 -9.43 18.21
N ILE A 485 17.31 -9.61 17.98
CA ILE A 485 18.38 -8.79 18.55
C ILE A 485 19.24 -8.19 17.44
N SER A 486 19.70 -6.96 17.61
CA SER A 486 20.68 -6.31 16.74
C SER A 486 21.84 -5.77 17.58
N PHE A 487 23.01 -6.39 17.39
CA PHE A 487 24.24 -6.04 18.11
C PHE A 487 24.84 -4.73 17.61
N ASN A 488 25.44 -3.97 18.54
CA ASN A 488 26.22 -2.76 18.25
C ASN A 488 25.49 -1.68 17.43
N GLN A 489 24.15 -1.63 17.49
CA GLN A 489 23.36 -0.66 16.72
C GLN A 489 23.53 0.79 17.22
N PHE A 490 23.91 0.98 18.49
CA PHE A 490 23.98 2.30 19.15
C PHE A 490 25.36 2.64 19.78
N THR A 491 26.39 1.81 19.58
CA THR A 491 27.73 2.05 20.15
C THR A 491 28.58 2.91 19.22
N ASP A 492 28.53 4.23 19.36
CA ASP A 492 29.30 5.16 18.51
C ASP A 492 30.74 5.44 19.01
N ASP A 493 31.12 4.84 20.14
CA ASP A 493 32.41 5.01 20.83
C ASP A 493 33.65 4.41 20.12
N GLY A 494 33.48 3.81 18.93
CA GLY A 494 34.56 3.20 18.16
C GLY A 494 35.10 1.87 18.72
N THR A 495 34.67 1.46 19.91
CA THR A 495 35.08 0.21 20.59
C THR A 495 34.05 -0.92 20.42
N ARG A 496 33.46 -1.04 19.23
CA ARG A 496 32.49 -2.11 18.92
C ARG A 496 33.15 -3.49 19.00
N PRO A 497 32.68 -4.42 19.86
CA PRO A 497 33.15 -5.80 19.83
C PRO A 497 32.80 -6.45 18.48
N SER A 498 33.60 -7.42 18.04
CA SER A 498 33.24 -8.24 16.88
C SER A 498 31.91 -8.95 17.12
N ILE A 499 31.17 -9.27 16.06
CA ILE A 499 29.85 -9.93 16.19
C ILE A 499 29.97 -11.27 16.93
N ALA A 500 31.03 -12.05 16.66
CA ALA A 500 31.32 -13.27 17.40
C ALA A 500 31.59 -13.00 18.90
N GLY A 501 32.30 -11.92 19.23
CA GLY A 501 32.50 -11.48 20.61
C GLY A 501 31.18 -11.09 21.29
N ALA A 502 30.37 -10.25 20.63
CA ALA A 502 29.07 -9.83 21.13
C ALA A 502 28.10 -11.00 21.36
N ALA A 503 28.09 -11.99 20.46
CA ALA A 503 27.29 -13.21 20.60
C ALA A 503 27.79 -14.11 21.76
N GLN A 504 29.10 -14.19 21.98
CA GLN A 504 29.70 -14.95 23.09
C GLN A 504 29.48 -14.28 24.46
N THR A 505 29.50 -12.94 24.51
CA THR A 505 29.26 -12.16 25.73
C THR A 505 27.80 -11.75 25.91
N PHE A 506 26.89 -12.36 25.15
CA PHE A 506 25.49 -11.93 25.11
C PHE A 506 24.78 -12.17 26.45
N ILE A 507 24.17 -11.12 26.98
CA ILE A 507 23.22 -11.19 28.09
C ILE A 507 21.91 -10.68 27.53
N CYS A 508 20.82 -11.45 27.63
CA CYS A 508 19.52 -11.06 27.09
C CYS A 508 18.87 -9.92 27.89
N PRO A 509 17.83 -9.25 27.34
CA PRO A 509 17.20 -8.09 27.98
C PRO A 509 16.63 -8.37 29.37
N ASP A 510 16.10 -9.58 29.55
CA ASP A 510 15.51 -10.09 30.79
C ASP A 510 16.56 -10.36 31.89
N CYS A 511 17.81 -10.55 31.49
CA CYS A 511 18.93 -10.87 32.36
C CYS A 511 19.93 -9.72 32.53
N TRP A 512 19.77 -8.64 31.78
CA TRP A 512 20.61 -7.46 31.91
C TRP A 512 20.41 -6.82 33.28
N ASP A 513 21.51 -6.40 33.91
CA ASP A 513 21.43 -5.70 35.19
C ASP A 513 21.28 -4.21 34.93
N HIS A 514 20.03 -3.77 34.73
CA HIS A 514 19.72 -2.38 34.40
C HIS A 514 20.12 -1.40 35.51
N GLN A 515 20.20 -1.85 36.77
CA GLN A 515 20.61 -0.99 37.90
C GLN A 515 22.13 -0.74 37.88
N GLN A 516 22.95 -1.77 37.62
CA GLN A 516 24.41 -1.65 37.66
C GLN A 516 25.03 -1.27 36.31
N GLN A 517 24.44 -1.72 35.21
CA GLN A 517 25.00 -1.61 33.85
C GLN A 517 24.25 -0.57 32.99
N GLY A 518 23.19 0.04 33.53
CA GLY A 518 22.41 1.06 32.85
C GLY A 518 21.63 0.52 31.66
N LEU A 519 21.54 1.32 30.59
CA LEU A 519 20.76 0.97 29.41
C LEU A 519 21.33 -0.23 28.66
N TYR A 520 20.40 -1.06 28.16
CA TYR A 520 20.73 -2.23 27.36
C TYR A 520 21.40 -1.85 26.02
N PRO A 521 22.62 -2.32 25.72
CA PRO A 521 23.47 -1.80 24.63
C PRO A 521 23.10 -2.33 23.23
N HIS A 522 21.99 -3.05 23.10
CA HIS A 522 21.58 -3.70 21.85
C HIS A 522 20.13 -3.35 21.53
N TYR A 523 19.80 -3.24 20.24
CA TYR A 523 18.41 -3.06 19.85
C TYR A 523 17.65 -4.38 19.96
N VAL A 524 16.56 -4.37 20.70
CA VAL A 524 15.65 -5.50 20.87
C VAL A 524 14.41 -5.21 20.04
N ARG A 525 14.15 -6.05 19.04
CA ARG A 525 12.85 -6.02 18.36
C ARG A 525 11.79 -6.48 19.36
N PRO A 526 10.67 -5.75 19.53
CA PRO A 526 9.57 -6.25 20.35
C PRO A 526 9.13 -7.63 19.85
N ILE A 527 8.89 -8.56 20.79
CA ILE A 527 8.63 -9.98 20.53
C ILE A 527 7.55 -10.14 19.44
N ALA A 528 7.82 -10.97 18.44
CA ALA A 528 6.83 -11.33 17.44
C ALA A 528 5.70 -12.11 18.13
N ARG A 529 4.45 -11.67 17.96
CA ARG A 529 3.29 -12.11 18.77
C ARG A 529 2.91 -13.60 18.65
N GLU A 530 3.57 -14.34 17.76
CA GLU A 530 3.37 -15.77 17.52
C GLU A 530 3.69 -16.63 18.75
N SER A 531 4.56 -16.16 19.67
CA SER A 531 4.88 -16.90 20.91
C SER A 531 3.79 -16.86 22.00
N VAL A 532 2.58 -16.35 21.70
CA VAL A 532 1.45 -16.21 22.65
C VAL A 532 0.25 -17.07 22.24
N GLU A 533 0.43 -18.10 21.40
CA GLU A 533 -0.62 -19.06 21.00
C GLU A 533 -1.07 -20.05 22.10
N VAL A 534 -1.09 -19.64 23.38
CA VAL A 534 -1.82 -20.37 24.42
C VAL A 534 -3.31 -20.04 24.24
N ARG A 535 -4.00 -20.87 23.44
CA ARG A 535 -5.40 -20.74 22.95
C ARG A 535 -6.52 -20.70 24.03
N THR A 536 -6.20 -20.37 25.27
CA THR A 536 -7.15 -20.14 26.38
C THR A 536 -7.05 -18.74 26.99
N ALA A 537 -6.04 -17.95 26.63
CA ALA A 537 -5.90 -16.58 27.11
C ALA A 537 -6.83 -15.61 26.36
N GLN A 538 -7.41 -14.65 27.09
CA GLN A 538 -8.20 -13.57 26.51
C GLN A 538 -7.34 -12.75 25.53
N TRP A 539 -7.96 -12.20 24.47
CA TRP A 539 -7.28 -11.44 23.42
C TRP A 539 -6.37 -10.33 24.00
N PRO A 540 -5.20 -10.07 23.40
CA PRO A 540 -4.17 -9.20 23.97
C PRO A 540 -4.57 -7.71 24.00
N ARG A 541 -5.21 -7.31 25.10
CA ARG A 541 -5.58 -5.93 25.41
C ARG A 541 -4.36 -5.07 25.78
N MET A 542 -4.38 -3.78 25.42
CA MET A 542 -3.33 -2.82 25.79
C MET A 542 -3.90 -1.54 26.41
N ALA A 543 -3.45 -1.24 27.62
CA ALA A 543 -3.55 0.09 28.23
C ALA A 543 -2.25 0.85 27.94
N MET A 544 -2.33 2.10 27.48
CA MET A 544 -1.15 2.94 27.35
C MET A 544 -1.39 4.30 28.00
N VAL A 545 -0.45 4.77 28.81
CA VAL A 545 -0.42 6.15 29.30
C VAL A 545 0.68 6.88 28.57
N ILE A 546 0.36 7.99 27.92
CA ILE A 546 1.33 8.81 27.20
C ILE A 546 1.50 10.13 27.95
N TYR A 547 2.54 10.19 28.77
CA TYR A 547 2.97 11.38 29.47
C TYR A 547 3.62 12.35 28.49
N TYR A 548 3.21 13.63 28.48
CA TYR A 548 3.74 14.61 27.53
C TYR A 548 3.91 16.02 28.10
N VAL A 549 4.83 16.78 27.52
CA VAL A 549 4.91 18.24 27.69
C VAL A 549 4.08 18.91 26.59
N GLU A 550 3.34 19.98 26.91
CA GLU A 550 2.39 20.67 26.01
C GLU A 550 2.94 20.92 24.58
N ALA A 551 4.21 21.32 24.47
CA ALA A 551 4.88 21.58 23.19
C ALA A 551 4.89 20.37 22.23
N TYR A 552 4.77 19.14 22.75
CA TYR A 552 4.73 17.89 21.98
C TYR A 552 3.32 17.30 21.84
N TRP A 553 2.25 18.05 22.16
CA TRP A 553 0.89 17.58 21.97
C TRP A 553 0.56 17.11 20.54
N PRO A 554 1.03 17.77 19.45
CA PRO A 554 0.82 17.26 18.09
C PRO A 554 1.42 15.87 17.86
N GLN A 555 2.64 15.63 18.36
CA GLN A 555 3.35 14.36 18.26
C GLN A 555 2.68 13.28 19.12
N THR A 556 2.28 13.65 20.34
CA THR A 556 1.51 12.79 21.26
C THR A 556 0.22 12.32 20.60
N LYS A 557 -0.56 13.24 20.03
CA LYS A 557 -1.80 12.94 19.33
C LYS A 557 -1.58 12.04 18.11
N ASN A 558 -0.55 12.30 17.31
CA ASN A 558 -0.20 11.47 16.16
C ASN A 558 0.17 10.04 16.58
N LEU A 559 0.99 9.89 17.63
CA LEU A 559 1.34 8.58 18.20
C LEU A 559 0.09 7.84 18.70
N MET A 560 -0.81 8.53 19.40
CA MET A 560 -2.09 7.95 19.84
C MET A 560 -2.92 7.44 18.66
N THR A 561 -3.12 8.27 17.64
CA THR A 561 -3.92 7.88 16.46
C THR A 561 -3.30 6.69 15.73
N LEU A 562 -1.97 6.66 15.58
CA LEU A 562 -1.25 5.56 14.94
C LEU A 562 -1.38 4.25 15.76
N MET A 563 -1.16 4.30 17.07
CA MET A 563 -1.25 3.12 17.94
C MET A 563 -2.69 2.58 18.03
N ALA A 564 -3.69 3.45 18.22
CA ALA A 564 -5.10 3.05 18.26
C ALA A 564 -5.58 2.50 16.92
N GLY A 565 -5.17 3.12 15.81
CA GLY A 565 -5.47 2.63 14.46
C GLY A 565 -4.91 1.23 14.24
N ARG A 566 -3.62 1.03 14.54
CA ARG A 566 -2.95 -0.27 14.37
C ARG A 566 -3.52 -1.37 15.26
N TRP A 567 -3.87 -1.08 16.53
CA TRP A 567 -4.52 -2.08 17.39
C TRP A 567 -5.93 -2.44 16.91
N ARG A 568 -6.72 -1.44 16.49
CA ARG A 568 -8.08 -1.66 15.99
C ARG A 568 -8.08 -2.46 14.68
N GLN A 569 -7.13 -2.20 13.77
CA GLN A 569 -6.93 -2.98 12.54
C GLN A 569 -6.65 -4.46 12.81
N LEU A 570 -6.11 -4.79 13.98
CA LEU A 570 -5.78 -6.15 14.40
C LEU A 570 -6.88 -6.76 15.30
N GLY A 571 -8.04 -6.09 15.41
CA GLY A 571 -9.17 -6.55 16.23
C GLY A 571 -8.95 -6.44 17.75
N TRP A 572 -7.91 -5.75 18.21
CA TRP A 572 -7.52 -5.73 19.62
C TRP A 572 -8.03 -4.49 20.35
N GLU A 573 -8.51 -4.70 21.58
CA GLU A 573 -8.92 -3.61 22.46
C GLU A 573 -7.70 -2.80 22.94
N CYS A 574 -7.80 -1.48 22.82
CA CYS A 574 -6.75 -0.56 23.21
C CYS A 574 -7.33 0.70 23.83
N ILE A 575 -6.79 1.10 24.99
CA ILE A 575 -7.11 2.36 25.66
C ILE A 575 -5.83 3.16 25.79
N LEU A 576 -5.84 4.39 25.27
CA LEU A 576 -4.71 5.30 25.24
C LEU A 576 -5.06 6.59 26.00
N GLU A 577 -4.39 6.84 27.12
CA GLU A 577 -4.65 7.98 28.00
C GLU A 577 -3.48 9.00 27.95
N PRO A 578 -3.69 10.21 27.41
CA PRO A 578 -2.68 11.24 27.40
C PRO A 578 -2.64 11.98 28.75
N VAL A 579 -1.47 12.04 29.37
CA VAL A 579 -1.26 12.73 30.65
C VAL A 579 -0.24 13.85 30.47
N LYS A 580 -0.73 15.09 30.49
CA LYS A 580 0.17 16.24 30.46
C LYS A 580 0.93 16.31 31.78
N LEU A 581 2.26 16.31 31.72
CA LEU A 581 3.15 16.21 32.89
C LEU A 581 2.98 17.34 33.90
N GLN A 582 2.55 18.53 33.44
CA GLN A 582 2.24 19.67 34.31
C GLN A 582 1.05 19.42 35.26
N HIS A 583 0.20 18.43 34.97
CA HIS A 583 -0.98 18.06 35.77
C HIS A 583 -0.79 16.70 36.48
N LEU A 584 0.44 16.21 36.61
CA LEU A 584 0.73 14.91 37.23
C LEU A 584 0.33 14.88 38.72
N SER A 585 0.47 15.99 39.43
CA SER A 585 0.03 16.17 40.82
C SER A 585 -1.49 16.32 40.97
N GLU A 586 -2.21 16.66 39.90
CA GLU A 586 -3.65 16.95 39.93
C GLU A 586 -4.51 15.73 39.55
N LYS A 587 -3.94 14.73 38.87
CA LYS A 587 -4.66 13.50 38.47
C LYS A 587 -4.60 12.41 39.54
N SER A 588 -5.65 12.31 40.35
CA SER A 588 -5.97 11.06 41.05
C SER A 588 -6.49 10.02 40.05
N ASP A 589 -5.71 8.97 39.83
CA ASP A 589 -6.07 7.73 39.15
C ASP A 589 -6.58 7.85 37.69
N VAL A 590 -5.62 7.75 36.76
CA VAL A 590 -5.81 7.78 35.29
C VAL A 590 -6.75 6.68 34.78
N PHE A 591 -6.90 5.59 35.53
CA PHE A 591 -7.69 4.41 35.15
C PHE A 591 -8.84 4.11 36.14
N SER A 592 -9.29 5.11 36.89
CA SER A 592 -10.37 4.97 37.90
C SER A 592 -11.70 4.39 37.38
N ASN A 593 -11.96 4.40 36.06
CA ASN A 593 -13.15 3.81 35.43
C ASN A 593 -12.83 2.60 34.53
N PHE A 594 -11.67 1.97 34.72
CA PHE A 594 -11.16 0.92 33.83
C PHE A 594 -11.75 -0.45 34.19
N CYS A 595 -12.62 -0.98 33.34
CA CYS A 595 -13.40 -2.19 33.60
C CYS A 595 -12.70 -3.51 33.21
N TRP A 596 -11.42 -3.49 32.82
CA TRP A 596 -10.70 -4.71 32.44
C TRP A 596 -10.15 -5.46 33.65
N GLU A 597 -10.30 -6.78 33.63
CA GLU A 597 -9.81 -7.68 34.67
C GLU A 597 -8.27 -7.58 34.81
N PRO A 598 -7.72 -7.45 36.03
CA PRO A 598 -6.28 -7.40 36.25
C PRO A 598 -5.54 -8.60 35.63
N GLY A 599 -4.42 -8.33 34.95
CA GLY A 599 -3.65 -9.36 34.24
C GLY A 599 -4.14 -9.72 32.84
N THR A 600 -5.31 -9.21 32.39
CA THR A 600 -5.82 -9.43 31.02
C THR A 600 -5.33 -8.39 30.00
N TYR A 601 -4.48 -7.45 30.42
CA TYR A 601 -3.97 -6.37 29.60
C TYR A 601 -2.50 -6.05 29.92
N GLN A 602 -1.78 -5.56 28.91
CA GLN A 602 -0.46 -4.98 29.08
C GLN A 602 -0.59 -3.48 29.32
N LEU A 603 0.06 -2.96 30.36
CA LEU A 603 0.17 -1.52 30.63
C LEU A 603 1.51 -0.99 30.10
N VAL A 604 1.46 0.03 29.24
CA VAL A 604 2.63 0.69 28.65
C VAL A 604 2.66 2.15 29.04
N ALA A 605 3.76 2.64 29.61
CA ALA A 605 3.96 4.07 29.88
C ALA A 605 4.95 4.66 28.87
N VAL A 606 4.57 5.74 28.20
CA VAL A 606 5.40 6.47 27.23
C VAL A 606 5.60 7.89 27.73
N TYR A 607 6.82 8.41 27.68
CA TYR A 607 7.15 9.77 28.14
C TYR A 607 7.72 10.60 26.97
N ILE A 608 7.03 11.67 26.59
CA ILE A 608 7.38 12.58 25.49
C ILE A 608 7.77 13.93 26.09
N THR A 609 9.05 14.05 26.49
CA THR A 609 9.52 15.17 27.33
C THR A 609 10.49 16.12 26.64
N HIS A 610 11.22 15.68 25.61
CA HIS A 610 12.11 16.53 24.83
C HIS A 610 12.31 16.03 23.38
N GLY A 611 12.71 16.95 22.50
CA GLY A 611 13.03 16.66 21.10
C GLY A 611 14.42 16.02 20.97
N LEU A 612 14.60 15.21 19.92
CA LEU A 612 15.77 14.37 19.66
C LEU A 612 17.03 15.17 19.23
N ILE A 613 17.58 16.02 20.12
CA ILE A 613 18.89 16.66 19.93
C ILE A 613 19.60 16.75 21.30
N GLY A 614 20.72 16.05 21.45
CA GLY A 614 21.61 16.15 22.62
C GLY A 614 21.54 14.97 23.60
N GLU A 615 22.70 14.57 24.11
CA GLU A 615 22.96 13.35 24.86
C GLU A 615 22.50 13.38 26.34
N GLN A 616 21.20 13.28 26.65
CA GLN A 616 20.72 12.91 28.00
C GLN A 616 19.52 11.95 27.93
N GLY A 617 19.51 10.88 28.73
CA GLY A 617 18.78 9.63 28.43
C GLY A 617 17.39 9.43 29.07
N TYR A 618 16.82 8.25 28.78
CA TYR A 618 15.52 7.74 29.26
C TYR A 618 15.65 6.29 29.72
N GLN A 619 14.84 5.86 30.69
CA GLN A 619 14.50 4.44 30.87
C GLN A 619 13.10 4.28 31.48
N LEU A 620 12.46 3.11 31.32
CA LEU A 620 11.58 2.79 30.19
C LEU A 620 10.80 1.49 30.45
N ASN A 621 11.45 0.49 31.08
CA ASN A 621 10.83 -0.75 31.56
C ASN A 621 11.61 -1.34 32.76
N ASN A 622 11.53 -2.65 32.97
CA ASN A 622 11.20 -3.28 34.25
C ASN A 622 12.30 -3.37 35.35
N SER A 623 13.35 -2.54 35.38
CA SER A 623 14.27 -2.59 36.55
C SER A 623 14.83 -1.28 37.09
N GLU A 624 14.90 -0.15 36.36
CA GLU A 624 14.86 1.20 36.98
C GLU A 624 14.76 2.36 35.98
N ALA A 625 14.64 3.57 36.54
CA ALA A 625 14.63 4.86 35.85
C ALA A 625 15.58 5.82 36.58
N LEU A 626 16.16 6.80 35.86
CA LEU A 626 17.01 7.83 36.48
C LEU A 626 16.60 9.25 36.10
N ARG A 627 16.98 10.18 36.98
CA ARG A 627 16.26 11.42 37.26
C ARG A 627 16.71 12.58 36.35
N PRO A 628 15.83 13.53 36.04
CA PRO A 628 16.28 14.90 35.82
C PRO A 628 16.98 15.38 37.11
N ALA A 629 18.12 16.05 37.00
CA ALA A 629 18.75 16.65 38.16
C ALA A 629 17.77 17.64 38.83
N GLU A 630 17.46 17.37 40.10
CA GLU A 630 16.85 18.27 41.09
C GLU A 630 16.00 19.42 40.53
N VAL A 631 14.72 19.14 40.24
CA VAL A 631 13.71 20.19 40.08
C VAL A 631 12.70 20.08 41.23
N GLY A 632 13.12 20.56 42.39
CA GLY A 632 12.27 20.77 43.56
C GLY A 632 12.74 20.04 44.82
N ASP A 633 13.57 20.72 45.63
CA ASP A 633 13.49 20.55 47.08
C ASP A 633 12.16 21.17 47.55
N ASN A 634 11.12 20.33 47.70
CA ASN A 634 9.99 20.37 48.64
C ASN A 634 8.86 19.43 48.18
#